data_AF-A0A2V7KH81-F1
#
_entry.id   AF-A0A2V7KH81-F1
#
_cell.length_a   1.000
_cell.length_b   1.000
_cell.length_c   1.000
_cell.angle_alpha   90.00
_cell.angle_beta   90.00
_cell.angle_gamma   90.00
#
_symmetry.space_group_name_H-M   'P 1'
#
loop_
_entity.id
_entity.type
_entity.pdbx_description
1 polymer ?
#
loop_
_entity_poly.entity_id
_entity_poly.type
_entity_poly.pdbx_seq_one_letter_code
_entity_poly.pdbx_strand_id
1 'polypeptide(L)'
;MEYGPAPESDAPALEWIKQHDNGRFGHFINGRWAPPAEGQYFETINPATKAVLARVAQGGKADVDAAVAAANAAAPVWAGLPAHARARYLYALAREVQRHSRLLAVLESLDNGKPIRETRDLDIPLVARHFYHHAGWAQLRDSEFPGYVPIGVVGQIIPWNFPLLMVAWKVAPALAAGNTVILKPAEFTPLTALCFAEIAQAAGLPEGVFNVVTGDGATGKHLVAHPDVHKIAFTGSTEVGRIIRKVTAGSGKKLTLELGGKSPFIVFEDADLDSVVEGVVDAIWFNQGQVCCAGSRLLVQEGVADRLTQKLRARMEKLRVGSPLDKAVDMGAIVAPVQLERIRGLVEQGVEEGAKMWQPSWACPTEGYFYPPTLFTDVSPAATIAQVEIFGPVLVSMTFRTPKEAVELANNTPYGLAASVWSENINLALDVAPKLKAGVVWVNSTNLFDAAAGFGGYRESGFGREGGREGMWEYLKAEWEGGNAERGTRNIAAESDEPVPRSDFRVPSSGALPPIDRTYKLFIGGKQARPDQGYSRKILGPDGRVLGEVAEGNRKDVRNAVEAAHAAAGWGRGSGHMRAQILYFIAENLATRAEEFAARVGRQEVAASIARLFTYAAWADKWDGAVHHTPIRGVTLAMNEPVGVLGIAAPDDFPLLGFVSLVAPAIAVGNTVIVVPSEPQPLAATEFYTVLETSDVPDGVINVITGGKDALAKVLAEHDDVDGMWYFGNAAGVKAVELASAANMKRTWATVRGRDWLDPRQGEGREFLRRASEVKNIWIPYGE
;
A
#
# COMPACT_ATOMS: atom_id res chain seq x y z
N MET A 1 36.96 11.70 30.77
CA MET A 1 36.61 13.05 30.25
C MET A 1 35.18 12.98 29.80
N GLU A 2 34.27 13.66 30.50
CA GLU A 2 32.92 13.88 29.97
C GLU A 2 33.06 14.77 28.73
N TYR A 3 32.59 14.31 27.57
CA TYR A 3 32.59 15.12 26.36
C TYR A 3 31.61 16.27 26.54
N GLY A 4 32.06 17.52 26.39
CA GLY A 4 31.19 18.69 26.45
C GLY A 4 30.14 18.71 25.33
N PRO A 5 29.02 19.44 25.51
CA PRO A 5 27.97 19.52 24.50
C PRO A 5 28.49 20.17 23.21
N ALA A 6 27.95 19.74 22.06
CA ALA A 6 28.30 20.28 20.75
C ALA A 6 27.04 20.78 20.01
N PRO A 7 26.37 21.83 20.52
CA PRO A 7 25.12 22.31 19.96
C PRO A 7 25.30 22.92 18.58
N GLU A 8 24.29 22.75 17.76
CA GLU A 8 24.12 23.44 16.48
C GLU A 8 23.32 24.72 16.69
N SER A 9 23.68 25.77 15.94
CA SER A 9 23.01 27.06 16.07
C SER A 9 21.60 27.01 15.49
N ASP A 10 20.61 27.42 16.30
CA ASP A 10 19.22 27.59 15.91
C ASP A 10 18.91 28.98 15.31
N ALA A 11 19.84 29.94 15.45
CA ALA A 11 19.62 31.33 15.06
C ALA A 11 19.13 31.51 13.62
N PRO A 12 19.67 30.81 12.59
CA PRO A 12 19.15 30.94 11.23
C PRO A 12 17.71 30.43 11.07
N ALA A 13 17.32 29.38 11.80
CA ALA A 13 15.97 28.82 11.76
C ALA A 13 14.97 29.74 12.47
N LEU A 14 15.34 30.26 13.65
CA LEU A 14 14.52 31.22 14.38
C LEU A 14 14.36 32.55 13.64
N GLU A 15 15.42 33.01 12.97
CA GLU A 15 15.36 34.20 12.12
C GLU A 15 14.45 33.98 10.91
N TRP A 16 14.53 32.82 10.25
CA TRP A 16 13.60 32.45 9.17
C TRP A 16 12.14 32.46 9.66
N ILE A 17 11.86 31.85 10.83
CA ILE A 17 10.52 31.90 11.44
C ILE A 17 10.05 33.34 11.66
N LYS A 18 10.92 34.20 12.19
CA LYS A 18 10.60 35.59 12.50
C LYS A 18 10.30 36.43 11.25
N GLN A 19 10.91 36.12 10.11
CA GLN A 19 10.68 36.82 8.85
C GLN A 19 9.25 36.63 8.32
N HIS A 20 8.56 35.56 8.72
CA HIS A 20 7.17 35.29 8.39
C HIS A 20 6.23 35.92 9.43
N ASP A 21 5.96 37.22 9.28
CA ASP A 21 5.03 37.99 10.11
C ASP A 21 5.27 37.80 11.62
N ASN A 22 6.55 37.85 12.03
CA ASN A 22 7.02 37.64 13.40
C ASN A 22 6.59 36.27 13.98
N GLY A 23 6.69 35.21 13.17
CA GLY A 23 6.37 33.83 13.55
C GLY A 23 4.90 33.45 13.34
N ARG A 24 4.18 34.13 12.44
CA ARG A 24 2.79 33.81 12.07
C ARG A 24 2.70 33.37 10.61
N PHE A 25 2.44 32.08 10.40
CA PHE A 25 2.37 31.48 9.06
C PHE A 25 0.94 31.34 8.55
N GLY A 26 0.72 31.81 7.33
CA GLY A 26 -0.46 31.45 6.53
C GLY A 26 -0.32 30.09 5.85
N HIS A 27 -1.32 29.72 5.06
CA HIS A 27 -1.23 28.66 4.06
C HIS A 27 -0.38 29.10 2.87
N PHE A 28 0.17 28.14 2.11
CA PHE A 28 0.81 28.42 0.82
C PHE A 28 -0.10 27.97 -0.30
N ILE A 29 -0.79 28.91 -0.96
CA ILE A 29 -1.79 28.62 -1.99
C ILE A 29 -1.49 29.44 -3.23
N ASN A 30 -1.49 28.79 -4.39
CA ASN A 30 -1.24 29.45 -5.67
C ASN A 30 0.07 30.27 -5.69
N GLY A 31 1.14 29.72 -5.12
CA GLY A 31 2.44 30.38 -5.08
C GLY A 31 2.54 31.57 -4.12
N ARG A 32 1.60 31.75 -3.18
CA ARG A 32 1.55 32.89 -2.25
C ARG A 32 1.11 32.47 -0.85
N TRP A 33 1.52 33.25 0.13
CA TRP A 33 1.08 33.10 1.52
C TRP A 33 -0.32 33.69 1.71
N ALA A 34 -1.23 32.92 2.27
CA ALA A 34 -2.63 33.31 2.49
C ALA A 34 -3.03 33.11 3.97
N PRO A 35 -3.66 34.08 4.63
CA PRO A 35 -4.20 33.87 5.98
C PRO A 35 -5.35 32.84 5.95
N PRO A 36 -5.63 32.16 7.07
CA PRO A 36 -6.76 31.24 7.16
C PRO A 36 -8.07 32.02 7.02
N ALA A 37 -9.02 31.49 6.26
CA ALA A 37 -10.31 32.13 5.99
C ALA A 37 -11.10 32.46 7.27
N GLU A 38 -10.98 31.62 8.29
CA GLU A 38 -11.64 31.80 9.59
C GLU A 38 -10.79 32.58 10.61
N GLY A 39 -9.59 33.01 10.22
CA GLY A 39 -8.68 33.76 11.10
C GLY A 39 -8.07 32.96 12.26
N GLN A 40 -8.25 31.64 12.28
CA GLN A 40 -7.79 30.76 13.35
C GLN A 40 -6.34 30.31 13.15
N TYR A 41 -5.57 30.28 14.24
CA TYR A 41 -4.20 29.80 14.27
C TYR A 41 -4.00 28.90 15.49
N PHE A 42 -3.08 27.94 15.39
CA PHE A 42 -2.61 27.12 16.50
C PHE A 42 -1.10 27.28 16.69
N GLU A 43 -0.61 26.94 17.88
CA GLU A 43 0.82 27.05 18.20
C GLU A 43 1.54 25.74 17.84
N THR A 44 2.67 25.84 17.15
CA THR A 44 3.67 24.77 17.12
C THR A 44 4.76 25.07 18.14
N ILE A 45 5.26 24.04 18.80
CA ILE A 45 6.18 24.14 19.93
C ILE A 45 7.43 23.33 19.66
N ASN A 46 8.54 23.70 20.30
CA ASN A 46 9.71 22.85 20.40
C ASN A 46 9.48 21.82 21.52
N PRO A 47 9.39 20.51 21.24
CA PRO A 47 9.10 19.51 22.26
C PRO A 47 10.22 19.32 23.30
N ALA A 48 11.45 19.73 22.99
CA ALA A 48 12.58 19.63 23.92
C ALA A 48 12.60 20.75 24.97
N THR A 49 11.98 21.90 24.69
CA THR A 49 11.95 23.07 25.60
C THR A 49 10.54 23.53 25.97
N LYS A 50 9.51 23.03 25.28
CA LYS A 50 8.10 23.44 25.37
C LYS A 50 7.86 24.91 24.93
N ALA A 51 8.87 25.58 24.37
CA ALA A 51 8.73 26.94 23.88
C ALA A 51 7.92 26.96 22.58
N VAL A 52 7.08 27.98 22.42
CA VAL A 52 6.36 28.22 21.15
C VAL A 52 7.37 28.63 20.08
N LEU A 53 7.36 27.91 18.95
CA LEU A 53 8.18 28.25 17.79
C LEU A 53 7.44 29.25 16.89
N ALA A 54 6.17 28.96 16.55
CA ALA A 54 5.37 29.76 15.64
C ALA A 54 3.87 29.55 15.85
N ARG A 55 3.06 30.44 15.26
CA ARG A 55 1.61 30.30 15.09
C ARG A 55 1.30 29.98 13.65
N VAL A 56 0.55 28.92 13.42
CA VAL A 56 0.29 28.36 12.08
C VAL A 56 -1.21 28.35 11.81
N ALA A 57 -1.58 28.73 10.59
CA ALA A 57 -2.98 28.82 10.17
C ALA A 57 -3.73 27.48 10.30
N GLN A 58 -4.94 27.51 10.86
CA GLN A 58 -5.88 26.39 10.90
C GLN A 58 -6.78 26.45 9.67
N GLY A 59 -6.58 25.52 8.73
CA GLY A 59 -7.30 25.51 7.46
C GLY A 59 -8.71 24.94 7.59
N GLY A 60 -9.70 25.75 7.22
CA GLY A 60 -11.09 25.34 7.12
C GLY A 60 -11.43 24.79 5.74
N LYS A 61 -12.73 24.57 5.49
CA LYS A 61 -13.22 24.14 4.18
C LYS A 61 -12.85 25.13 3.07
N ALA A 62 -13.00 26.43 3.32
CA ALA A 62 -12.74 27.47 2.31
C ALA A 62 -11.28 27.52 1.86
N ASP A 63 -10.34 27.29 2.79
CA ASP A 63 -8.91 27.25 2.49
C ASP A 63 -8.56 26.03 1.62
N VAL A 64 -9.15 24.86 1.94
CA VAL A 64 -9.01 23.65 1.12
C VAL A 64 -9.61 23.84 -0.27
N ASP A 65 -10.81 24.42 -0.36
CA ASP A 65 -11.46 24.71 -1.65
C ASP A 65 -10.58 25.63 -2.51
N ALA A 66 -9.98 26.67 -1.92
CA ALA A 66 -9.07 27.59 -2.61
C ALA A 66 -7.80 26.88 -3.11
N ALA A 67 -7.19 26.02 -2.27
CA ALA A 67 -6.02 25.24 -2.66
C ALA A 67 -6.33 24.25 -3.80
N VAL A 68 -7.49 23.59 -3.75
CA VAL A 68 -7.92 22.66 -4.81
C VAL A 68 -8.24 23.41 -6.11
N ALA A 69 -8.88 24.59 -6.03
CA ALA A 69 -9.13 25.42 -7.20
C ALA A 69 -7.81 25.85 -7.89
N ALA A 70 -6.81 26.26 -7.11
CA ALA A 70 -5.48 26.59 -7.63
C ALA A 70 -4.78 25.38 -8.28
N ALA A 71 -4.81 24.23 -7.61
CA ALA A 71 -4.23 22.99 -8.13
C ALA A 71 -4.90 22.52 -9.44
N ASN A 72 -6.23 22.65 -9.53
CA ASN A 72 -6.99 22.33 -10.74
C ASN A 72 -6.63 23.29 -11.88
N ALA A 73 -6.53 24.59 -11.62
CA ALA A 73 -6.16 25.57 -12.64
C ALA A 73 -4.74 25.32 -13.20
N ALA A 74 -3.80 24.90 -12.35
CA ALA A 74 -2.43 24.61 -12.76
C ALA A 74 -2.25 23.25 -13.46
N ALA A 75 -3.16 22.29 -13.24
CA ALA A 75 -2.97 20.90 -13.67
C ALA A 75 -2.79 20.72 -15.19
N PRO A 76 -3.61 21.33 -16.08
CA PRO A 76 -3.43 21.18 -17.53
C PRO A 76 -2.08 21.73 -18.02
N VAL A 77 -1.65 22.87 -17.47
CA VAL A 77 -0.37 23.50 -17.85
C VAL A 77 0.79 22.64 -17.40
N TRP A 78 0.78 22.16 -16.16
CA TRP A 78 1.84 21.32 -15.61
C TRP A 78 1.96 19.95 -16.32
N ALA A 79 0.81 19.30 -16.56
CA ALA A 79 0.76 18.04 -17.29
C ALA A 79 1.22 18.19 -18.75
N GLY A 80 0.89 19.33 -19.38
CA GLY A 80 1.24 19.67 -20.77
C GLY A 80 2.69 20.10 -20.98
N LEU A 81 3.47 20.35 -19.93
CA LEU A 81 4.90 20.63 -20.07
C LEU A 81 5.64 19.45 -20.72
N PRO A 82 6.68 19.70 -21.53
CA PRO A 82 7.57 18.64 -21.98
C PRO A 82 8.19 17.89 -20.79
N ALA A 83 8.42 16.58 -20.94
CA ALA A 83 9.04 15.74 -19.91
C ALA A 83 10.33 16.34 -19.33
N HIS A 84 11.17 16.88 -20.21
CA HIS A 84 12.40 17.56 -19.84
C HIS A 84 12.19 18.82 -18.98
N ALA A 85 11.15 19.61 -19.26
CA ALA A 85 10.87 20.82 -18.48
C ALA A 85 10.47 20.47 -17.05
N ARG A 86 9.60 19.46 -16.84
CA ARG A 86 9.27 18.96 -15.50
C ARG A 86 10.51 18.43 -14.78
N ALA A 87 11.35 17.65 -15.45
CA ALA A 87 12.58 17.13 -14.87
C ALA A 87 13.51 18.24 -14.34
N ARG A 88 13.63 19.36 -15.07
CA ARG A 88 14.42 20.53 -14.64
C ARG A 88 13.88 21.16 -13.35
N TYR A 89 12.57 21.25 -13.17
CA TYR A 89 11.98 21.74 -11.92
C TYR A 89 12.30 20.82 -10.73
N LEU A 90 12.13 19.50 -10.89
CA LEU A 90 12.46 18.56 -9.81
C LEU A 90 13.96 18.57 -9.47
N TYR A 91 14.83 18.69 -10.48
CA TYR A 91 16.26 18.89 -10.27
C TYR A 91 16.55 20.19 -9.51
N ALA A 92 15.90 21.30 -9.85
CA ALA A 92 16.04 22.57 -9.15
C ALA A 92 15.60 22.46 -7.68
N LEU A 93 14.48 21.78 -7.41
CA LEU A 93 14.03 21.50 -6.02
C LEU A 93 15.10 20.73 -5.24
N ALA A 94 15.69 19.68 -5.83
CA ALA A 94 16.76 18.93 -5.17
C ALA A 94 17.98 19.81 -4.85
N ARG A 95 18.33 20.73 -5.76
CA ARG A 95 19.43 21.69 -5.56
C ARG A 95 19.15 22.70 -4.48
N GLU A 96 17.93 23.22 -4.41
CA GLU A 96 17.53 24.16 -3.37
C GLU A 96 17.46 23.49 -1.99
N VAL A 97 16.96 22.26 -1.91
CA VAL A 97 17.03 21.45 -0.66
C VAL A 97 18.48 21.32 -0.19
N GLN A 98 19.41 20.99 -1.08
CA GLN A 98 20.83 20.90 -0.72
C GLN A 98 21.41 22.25 -0.27
N ARG A 99 21.07 23.34 -0.98
CA ARG A 99 21.51 24.70 -0.63
C ARG A 99 21.02 25.13 0.76
N HIS A 100 19.82 24.72 1.12
CA HIS A 100 19.19 25.01 2.42
C HIS A 100 19.31 23.87 3.44
N SER A 101 20.13 22.85 3.18
CA SER A 101 20.16 21.60 3.96
C SER A 101 20.34 21.81 5.46
N ARG A 102 21.24 22.72 5.85
CA ARG A 102 21.51 23.07 7.26
C ARG A 102 20.30 23.71 7.95
N LEU A 103 19.62 24.64 7.25
CA LEU A 103 18.42 25.30 7.75
C LEU A 103 17.30 24.27 7.95
N LEU A 104 17.06 23.44 6.95
CA LEU A 104 16.02 22.41 6.99
C LEU A 104 16.29 21.39 8.10
N ALA A 105 17.54 20.94 8.27
CA ALA A 105 17.89 19.99 9.33
C ALA A 105 17.64 20.54 10.74
N VAL A 106 18.04 21.80 10.98
CA VAL A 106 17.83 22.47 12.28
C VAL A 106 16.35 22.73 12.53
N LEU A 107 15.61 23.20 11.51
CA LEU A 107 14.18 23.45 11.61
C LEU A 107 13.40 22.16 11.91
N GLU A 108 13.75 21.06 11.25
CA GLU A 108 13.17 19.74 11.50
C GLU A 108 13.42 19.28 12.95
N SER A 109 14.66 19.40 13.45
CA SER A 109 15.00 19.05 14.83
C SER A 109 14.30 19.92 15.88
N LEU A 110 14.08 21.20 15.59
CA LEU A 110 13.35 22.11 16.47
C LEU A 110 11.87 21.76 16.56
N ASP A 111 11.22 21.52 15.41
CA ASP A 111 9.77 21.33 15.30
C ASP A 111 9.36 19.90 15.70
N ASN A 112 10.15 18.88 15.35
CA ASN A 112 9.84 17.47 15.64
C ASN A 112 10.46 16.96 16.95
N GLY A 113 11.63 17.45 17.35
CA GLY A 113 12.35 16.95 18.52
C GLY A 113 13.40 15.87 18.26
N LYS A 114 13.58 15.42 17.01
CA LYS A 114 14.61 14.44 16.62
C LYS A 114 16.05 14.99 16.65
N PRO A 115 17.06 14.15 16.92
CA PRO A 115 18.46 14.55 16.92
C PRO A 115 18.92 15.15 15.59
N ILE A 116 19.68 16.24 15.67
CA ILE A 116 20.23 16.97 14.51
C ILE A 116 21.17 16.11 13.65
N ARG A 117 21.76 15.07 14.25
CA ARG A 117 22.59 14.10 13.54
C ARG A 117 21.75 13.29 12.55
N GLU A 118 20.58 12.82 12.97
CA GLU A 118 19.63 12.11 12.10
C GLU A 118 19.14 12.99 10.97
N THR A 119 18.67 14.21 11.26
CA THR A 119 18.13 15.10 10.21
C THR A 119 19.19 15.48 9.19
N ARG A 120 20.41 15.80 9.65
CA ARG A 120 21.52 16.20 8.79
C ARG A 120 22.05 15.04 7.94
N ASP A 121 22.19 13.85 8.52
CA ASP A 121 22.92 12.75 7.89
C ASP A 121 21.99 11.78 7.13
N LEU A 122 20.68 11.79 7.40
CA LEU A 122 19.70 10.90 6.77
C LEU A 122 18.52 11.64 6.13
N ASP A 123 17.67 12.33 6.91
CA ASP A 123 16.42 12.90 6.40
C ASP A 123 16.65 13.85 5.21
N ILE A 124 17.48 14.88 5.40
CA ILE A 124 17.70 15.90 4.36
C ILE A 124 18.44 15.35 3.12
N PRO A 125 19.51 14.53 3.26
CA PRO A 125 20.10 13.84 2.11
C PRO A 125 19.10 12.98 1.33
N LEU A 126 18.22 12.25 2.03
CA LEU A 126 17.17 11.45 1.39
C LEU A 126 16.13 12.32 0.69
N VAL A 127 15.72 13.46 1.26
CA VAL A 127 14.83 14.43 0.60
C VAL A 127 15.42 14.85 -0.75
N ALA A 128 16.69 15.28 -0.76
CA ALA A 128 17.36 15.67 -2.00
C ALA A 128 17.44 14.49 -2.98
N ARG A 129 17.79 13.29 -2.50
CA ARG A 129 17.85 12.06 -3.29
C ARG A 129 16.51 11.74 -3.96
N HIS A 130 15.39 11.89 -3.26
CA HIS A 130 14.05 11.67 -3.82
C HIS A 130 13.74 12.61 -4.97
N PHE A 131 14.00 13.92 -4.84
CA PHE A 131 13.78 14.86 -5.94
C PHE A 131 14.74 14.62 -7.12
N TYR A 132 16.01 14.29 -6.86
CA TYR A 132 16.94 13.93 -7.93
C TYR A 132 16.51 12.69 -8.71
N HIS A 133 16.15 11.63 -8.00
CA HIS A 133 15.73 10.38 -8.63
C HIS A 133 14.46 10.57 -9.47
N HIS A 134 13.45 11.26 -8.92
CA HIS A 134 12.19 11.49 -9.61
C HIS A 134 12.28 12.53 -10.72
N ALA A 135 13.29 13.42 -10.72
CA ALA A 135 13.62 14.20 -11.92
C ALA A 135 13.95 13.30 -13.12
N GLY A 136 14.65 12.18 -12.88
CA GLY A 136 14.89 11.15 -13.88
C GLY A 136 13.59 10.47 -14.36
N TRP A 137 12.69 10.12 -13.43
CA TRP A 137 11.38 9.58 -13.83
C TRP A 137 10.52 10.57 -14.61
N ALA A 138 10.58 11.87 -14.27
CA ALA A 138 9.90 12.91 -15.05
C ALA A 138 10.43 12.98 -16.49
N GLN A 139 11.76 12.87 -16.66
CA GLN A 139 12.44 12.86 -17.96
C GLN A 139 12.07 11.63 -18.80
N LEU A 140 11.94 10.46 -18.17
CA LEU A 140 11.71 9.16 -18.82
C LEU A 140 10.23 8.76 -18.88
N ARG A 141 9.31 9.58 -18.35
CA ARG A 141 7.89 9.22 -18.19
C ARG A 141 7.28 8.70 -19.48
N ASP A 142 7.46 9.42 -20.58
CA ASP A 142 6.75 9.14 -21.84
C ASP A 142 7.29 7.87 -22.52
N SER A 143 8.56 7.51 -22.32
CA SER A 143 9.15 6.27 -22.86
C SER A 143 8.92 5.05 -21.97
N GLU A 144 8.93 5.22 -20.64
CA GLU A 144 8.86 4.11 -19.67
C GLU A 144 7.43 3.79 -19.19
N PHE A 145 6.48 4.71 -19.43
CA PHE A 145 5.07 4.55 -19.07
C PHE A 145 4.14 4.89 -20.26
N PRO A 146 4.34 4.26 -21.44
CA PRO A 146 3.56 4.58 -22.63
C PRO A 146 2.07 4.25 -22.44
N GLY A 147 1.19 5.16 -22.85
CA GLY A 147 -0.26 5.03 -22.68
C GLY A 147 -0.76 5.29 -21.26
N TYR A 148 0.07 5.91 -20.41
CA TYR A 148 -0.31 6.35 -19.08
C TYR A 148 -0.14 7.86 -18.94
N VAL A 149 -1.09 8.48 -18.24
CA VAL A 149 -1.20 9.92 -18.04
C VAL A 149 -1.29 10.25 -16.54
N PRO A 150 -0.95 11.47 -16.10
CA PRO A 150 -1.16 11.88 -14.72
C PRO A 150 -2.63 11.72 -14.30
N ILE A 151 -2.83 11.49 -13.01
CA ILE A 151 -4.16 11.33 -12.43
C ILE A 151 -4.92 12.67 -12.41
N GLY A 152 -4.23 13.76 -12.05
CA GLY A 152 -4.78 15.10 -11.94
C GLY A 152 -4.34 15.78 -10.64
N VAL A 153 -5.31 16.24 -9.85
CA VAL A 153 -5.07 16.85 -8.52
C VAL A 153 -4.95 15.78 -7.43
N VAL A 154 -3.90 15.85 -6.62
CA VAL A 154 -3.62 14.91 -5.53
C VAL A 154 -3.70 15.61 -4.18
N GLY A 155 -4.52 15.10 -3.27
CA GLY A 155 -4.49 15.44 -1.85
C GLY A 155 -3.51 14.54 -1.10
N GLN A 156 -2.59 15.12 -0.36
CA GLN A 156 -1.52 14.41 0.35
C GLN A 156 -1.55 14.78 1.83
N ILE A 157 -1.59 13.78 2.69
CA ILE A 157 -1.62 13.96 4.15
C ILE A 157 -0.48 13.13 4.74
N ILE A 158 0.40 13.78 5.50
CA ILE A 158 1.64 13.18 6.02
C ILE A 158 1.69 13.21 7.55
N PRO A 159 2.40 12.24 8.17
CA PRO A 159 2.57 12.17 9.61
C PRO A 159 3.67 13.13 10.08
N TRP A 160 3.89 13.16 11.38
CA TRP A 160 4.80 14.09 12.06
C TRP A 160 6.21 13.54 12.27
N ASN A 161 6.48 12.27 12.01
CA ASN A 161 7.72 11.62 12.44
C ASN A 161 8.93 11.85 11.52
N PHE A 162 8.71 11.96 10.22
CA PHE A 162 9.72 12.42 9.25
C PHE A 162 9.09 13.49 8.34
N PRO A 163 8.78 14.68 8.88
CA PRO A 163 7.95 15.67 8.19
C PRO A 163 8.41 15.95 6.76
N LEU A 164 9.66 16.38 6.57
CA LEU A 164 10.15 16.76 5.25
C LEU A 164 10.45 15.56 4.34
N LEU A 165 10.92 14.44 4.90
CA LEU A 165 11.12 13.23 4.10
C LEU A 165 9.78 12.70 3.55
N MET A 166 8.70 12.78 4.33
CA MET A 166 7.35 12.43 3.87
C MET A 166 6.83 13.41 2.81
N VAL A 167 7.19 14.69 2.87
CA VAL A 167 6.98 15.62 1.74
C VAL A 167 7.65 15.07 0.48
N ALA A 168 8.93 14.68 0.58
CA ALA A 168 9.67 14.18 -0.59
C ALA A 168 9.07 12.88 -1.17
N TRP A 169 8.69 11.93 -0.32
CA TRP A 169 8.08 10.65 -0.72
C TRP A 169 6.77 10.84 -1.49
N LYS A 170 5.98 11.85 -1.13
CA LYS A 170 4.69 12.11 -1.76
C LYS A 170 4.78 13.09 -2.93
N VAL A 171 5.45 14.21 -2.76
CA VAL A 171 5.47 15.31 -3.73
C VAL A 171 6.32 14.97 -4.95
N ALA A 172 7.51 14.38 -4.76
CA ALA A 172 8.43 14.11 -5.87
C ALA A 172 7.82 13.21 -6.97
N PRO A 173 7.26 12.02 -6.67
CA PRO A 173 6.62 11.19 -7.72
C PRO A 173 5.36 11.83 -8.29
N ALA A 174 4.57 12.56 -7.48
CA ALA A 174 3.37 13.24 -7.97
C ALA A 174 3.71 14.28 -9.05
N LEU A 175 4.69 15.15 -8.76
CA LEU A 175 5.15 16.17 -9.70
C LEU A 175 5.83 15.54 -10.92
N ALA A 176 6.62 14.48 -10.74
CA ALA A 176 7.28 13.78 -11.85
C ALA A 176 6.29 13.19 -12.86
N ALA A 177 5.21 12.57 -12.36
CA ALA A 177 4.14 12.03 -13.19
C ALA A 177 3.34 13.14 -13.92
N GLY A 178 3.39 14.38 -13.44
CA GLY A 178 2.69 15.54 -13.99
C GLY A 178 1.39 15.90 -13.25
N ASN A 179 1.27 15.52 -11.98
CA ASN A 179 0.15 15.89 -11.12
C ASN A 179 0.42 17.20 -10.38
N THR A 180 -0.64 17.84 -9.89
CA THR A 180 -0.55 18.96 -8.93
C THR A 180 -0.95 18.49 -7.54
N VAL A 181 -0.45 19.17 -6.50
CA VAL A 181 -0.49 18.69 -5.12
C VAL A 181 -1.12 19.71 -4.18
N ILE A 182 -1.97 19.23 -3.29
CA ILE A 182 -2.34 19.89 -2.03
C ILE A 182 -1.82 19.02 -0.90
N LEU A 183 -0.85 19.53 -0.15
CA LEU A 183 -0.24 18.86 0.98
C LEU A 183 -0.81 19.41 2.29
N LYS A 184 -1.15 18.53 3.22
CA LYS A 184 -1.46 18.87 4.61
C LYS A 184 -0.45 18.21 5.56
N PRO A 185 0.54 18.96 6.10
CA PRO A 185 1.51 18.44 7.06
C PRO A 185 0.85 18.20 8.42
N ALA A 186 1.39 17.28 9.22
CA ALA A 186 0.89 17.04 10.57
C ALA A 186 0.92 18.32 11.43
N GLU A 187 -0.07 18.47 12.31
CA GLU A 187 -0.26 19.68 13.11
C GLU A 187 0.88 19.96 14.10
N PHE A 188 1.58 18.90 14.55
CA PHE A 188 2.72 19.04 15.44
C PHE A 188 4.02 19.43 14.75
N THR A 189 4.11 19.28 13.42
CA THR A 189 5.38 19.49 12.69
C THR A 189 5.18 20.16 11.31
N PRO A 190 4.60 21.37 11.25
CA PRO A 190 4.28 22.02 9.97
C PRO A 190 5.47 22.76 9.32
N LEU A 191 6.53 23.11 10.07
CA LEU A 191 7.44 24.20 9.67
C LEU A 191 8.31 23.86 8.47
N THR A 192 8.83 22.65 8.35
CA THR A 192 9.67 22.28 7.20
C THR A 192 8.86 22.09 5.92
N ALA A 193 7.59 21.71 5.99
CA ALA A 193 6.70 21.73 4.82
C ALA A 193 6.43 23.16 4.34
N LEU A 194 6.28 24.12 5.26
CA LEU A 194 6.14 25.54 4.93
C LEU A 194 7.45 26.12 4.36
N CYS A 195 8.60 25.77 4.94
CA CYS A 195 9.91 26.13 4.40
C CYS A 195 10.14 25.54 3.00
N PHE A 196 9.72 24.29 2.77
CA PHE A 196 9.77 23.67 1.45
C PHE A 196 8.88 24.39 0.43
N ALA A 197 7.73 24.94 0.84
CA ALA A 197 6.87 25.73 -0.03
C ALA A 197 7.56 27.01 -0.53
N GLU A 198 8.30 27.70 0.36
CA GLU A 198 9.14 28.84 0.00
C GLU A 198 10.28 28.44 -0.96
N ILE A 199 10.93 27.31 -0.68
CA ILE A 199 11.96 26.73 -1.56
C ILE A 199 11.37 26.40 -2.94
N ALA A 200 10.16 25.83 -3.01
CA ALA A 200 9.50 25.51 -4.26
C ALA A 200 9.18 26.77 -5.08
N GLN A 201 8.76 27.84 -4.40
CA GLN A 201 8.58 29.16 -5.02
C GLN A 201 9.91 29.70 -5.56
N ALA A 202 10.99 29.64 -4.77
CA ALA A 202 12.32 30.10 -5.17
C ALA A 202 12.92 29.29 -6.34
N ALA A 203 12.60 28.00 -6.43
CA ALA A 203 12.94 27.14 -7.56
C ALA A 203 12.13 27.46 -8.84
N GLY A 204 11.19 28.40 -8.76
CA GLY A 204 10.36 28.86 -9.88
C GLY A 204 9.23 27.89 -10.25
N LEU A 205 8.83 27.01 -9.33
CA LEU A 205 7.72 26.08 -9.58
C LEU A 205 6.45 26.88 -9.93
N PRO A 206 5.70 26.52 -10.99
CA PRO A 206 4.54 27.30 -11.40
C PRO A 206 3.48 27.43 -10.29
N GLU A 207 2.84 28.61 -10.21
CA GLU A 207 1.77 28.87 -9.23
C GLU A 207 0.69 27.76 -9.29
N GLY A 208 0.28 27.27 -8.11
CA GLY A 208 -0.76 26.26 -7.98
C GLY A 208 -0.31 24.81 -8.18
N VAL A 209 0.91 24.54 -8.67
CA VAL A 209 1.41 23.16 -8.83
C VAL A 209 1.63 22.48 -7.48
N PHE A 210 2.11 23.23 -6.49
CA PHE A 210 2.27 22.79 -5.11
C PHE A 210 1.58 23.77 -4.17
N ASN A 211 0.70 23.26 -3.31
CA ASN A 211 -0.04 24.03 -2.31
C ASN A 211 0.09 23.33 -0.96
N VAL A 212 0.19 24.11 0.12
CA VAL A 212 0.25 23.61 1.50
C VAL A 212 -0.88 24.24 2.31
N VAL A 213 -1.76 23.41 2.84
CA VAL A 213 -2.82 23.82 3.78
C VAL A 213 -2.55 23.16 5.12
N THR A 214 -2.30 23.97 6.13
CA THR A 214 -2.03 23.55 7.51
C THR A 214 -3.32 23.43 8.31
N GLY A 215 -3.30 22.62 9.36
CA GLY A 215 -4.44 22.44 10.27
C GLY A 215 -4.44 21.05 10.90
N ASP A 216 -5.55 20.68 11.52
CA ASP A 216 -5.75 19.43 12.26
C ASP A 216 -6.37 18.30 11.40
N GLY A 217 -6.94 17.29 12.04
CA GLY A 217 -7.67 16.21 11.38
C GLY A 217 -8.91 16.69 10.59
N ALA A 218 -9.55 17.80 10.99
CA ALA A 218 -10.70 18.33 10.30
C ALA A 218 -10.32 18.91 8.93
N THR A 219 -9.19 19.62 8.84
CA THR A 219 -8.61 20.06 7.56
C THR A 219 -8.34 18.88 6.63
N GLY A 220 -7.75 17.81 7.16
CA GLY A 220 -7.51 16.57 6.41
C GLY A 220 -8.81 15.94 5.89
N LYS A 221 -9.88 15.93 6.70
CA LYS A 221 -11.20 15.45 6.29
C LYS A 221 -11.79 16.25 5.14
N HIS A 222 -11.66 17.58 5.16
CA HIS A 222 -12.11 18.43 4.05
C HIS A 222 -11.38 18.08 2.75
N LEU A 223 -10.06 17.89 2.81
CA LEU A 223 -9.24 17.52 1.64
C LEU A 223 -9.62 16.13 1.08
N VAL A 224 -9.80 15.13 1.95
CA VAL A 224 -10.17 13.76 1.54
C VAL A 224 -11.54 13.71 0.86
N ALA A 225 -12.49 14.49 1.37
CA ALA A 225 -13.86 14.52 0.87
C ALA A 225 -14.06 15.42 -0.37
N HIS A 226 -13.05 16.22 -0.76
CA HIS A 226 -13.21 17.21 -1.81
C HIS A 226 -13.48 16.54 -3.17
N PRO A 227 -14.54 16.91 -3.92
CA PRO A 227 -14.93 16.25 -5.17
C PRO A 227 -13.82 16.32 -6.23
N ASP A 228 -13.17 17.48 -6.38
CA ASP A 228 -12.18 17.69 -7.45
C ASP A 228 -10.75 17.20 -7.12
N VAL A 229 -10.58 16.48 -6.02
CA VAL A 229 -9.33 15.76 -5.73
C VAL A 229 -9.43 14.36 -6.34
N HIS A 230 -8.46 13.96 -7.16
CA HIS A 230 -8.54 12.72 -7.95
C HIS A 230 -7.78 11.54 -7.31
N LYS A 231 -6.85 11.85 -6.39
CA LYS A 231 -6.11 10.86 -5.60
C LYS A 231 -5.92 11.36 -4.18
N ILE A 232 -6.00 10.43 -3.22
CA ILE A 232 -5.51 10.64 -1.85
C ILE A 232 -4.28 9.75 -1.63
N ALA A 233 -3.21 10.35 -1.11
CA ALA A 233 -2.05 9.62 -0.59
C ALA A 233 -1.89 9.98 0.89
N PHE A 234 -2.03 8.99 1.76
CA PHE A 234 -1.98 9.18 3.21
C PHE A 234 -0.90 8.30 3.83
N THR A 235 -0.14 8.86 4.76
CA THR A 235 0.70 8.10 5.68
C THR A 235 0.28 8.44 7.12
N GLY A 236 0.08 7.43 7.97
CA GLY A 236 -0.34 7.63 9.36
C GLY A 236 -0.91 6.37 10.01
N SER A 237 -1.80 6.51 10.98
CA SER A 237 -2.34 5.35 11.70
C SER A 237 -3.32 4.54 10.86
N THR A 238 -3.38 3.24 11.11
CA THR A 238 -4.34 2.33 10.45
C THR A 238 -5.77 2.79 10.65
N GLU A 239 -6.14 3.26 11.83
CA GLU A 239 -7.50 3.71 12.13
C GLU A 239 -7.92 4.91 11.26
N VAL A 240 -7.04 5.89 11.06
CA VAL A 240 -7.31 7.00 10.14
C VAL A 240 -7.36 6.50 8.70
N GLY A 241 -6.50 5.54 8.32
CA GLY A 241 -6.58 4.85 7.04
C GLY A 241 -7.95 4.22 6.76
N ARG A 242 -8.55 3.54 7.76
CA ARG A 242 -9.91 2.99 7.67
C ARG A 242 -10.94 4.08 7.44
N ILE A 243 -10.84 5.20 8.17
CA ILE A 243 -11.74 6.35 7.99
C ILE A 243 -11.63 6.90 6.57
N ILE A 244 -10.41 7.11 6.07
CA ILE A 244 -10.17 7.62 4.70
C ILE A 244 -10.73 6.66 3.66
N ARG A 245 -10.51 5.35 3.79
CA ARG A 245 -11.08 4.36 2.86
C ARG A 245 -12.60 4.42 2.83
N LYS A 246 -13.26 4.55 4.00
CA LYS A 246 -14.71 4.70 4.11
C LYS A 246 -15.22 5.99 3.47
N VAL A 247 -14.55 7.12 3.69
CA VAL A 247 -14.93 8.42 3.13
C VAL A 247 -14.77 8.45 1.61
N THR A 248 -13.74 7.80 1.08
CA THR A 248 -13.44 7.78 -0.37
C THR A 248 -14.19 6.68 -1.13
N ALA A 249 -14.89 5.77 -0.45
CA ALA A 249 -15.60 4.66 -1.08
C ALA A 249 -16.65 5.15 -2.10
N GLY A 250 -16.57 4.66 -3.33
CA GLY A 250 -17.44 5.01 -4.45
C GLY A 250 -17.11 6.33 -5.13
N SER A 251 -16.09 7.08 -4.67
CA SER A 251 -15.74 8.40 -5.24
C SER A 251 -14.93 8.32 -6.54
N GLY A 252 -14.44 7.13 -6.91
CA GLY A 252 -13.53 6.94 -8.04
C GLY A 252 -12.12 7.50 -7.83
N LYS A 253 -11.81 8.03 -6.63
CA LYS A 253 -10.46 8.50 -6.29
C LYS A 253 -9.50 7.33 -6.19
N LYS A 254 -8.29 7.50 -6.72
CA LYS A 254 -7.20 6.57 -6.43
C LYS A 254 -6.73 6.78 -4.98
N LEU A 255 -6.34 5.70 -4.32
CA LEU A 255 -5.96 5.73 -2.91
C LEU A 255 -4.65 4.97 -2.69
N THR A 256 -3.73 5.57 -1.94
CA THR A 256 -2.53 4.92 -1.41
C THR A 256 -2.49 5.20 0.08
N LEU A 257 -2.26 4.14 0.87
CA LEU A 257 -2.26 4.19 2.33
C LEU A 257 -1.00 3.51 2.84
N GLU A 258 -0.14 4.26 3.51
CA GLU A 258 1.01 3.74 4.24
C GLU A 258 0.71 3.84 5.74
N LEU A 259 0.43 2.71 6.37
CA LEU A 259 -0.16 2.66 7.70
C LEU A 259 0.82 2.14 8.76
N GLY A 260 0.30 1.80 9.94
CA GLY A 260 1.11 1.34 11.06
C GLY A 260 1.86 0.04 10.78
N GLY A 261 2.90 -0.20 11.58
CA GLY A 261 3.69 -1.42 11.50
C GLY A 261 4.24 -1.82 12.86
N LYS A 262 4.24 -3.12 13.15
CA LYS A 262 4.97 -3.69 14.29
C LYS A 262 6.07 -4.61 13.76
N SER A 263 7.05 -4.02 13.07
CA SER A 263 8.03 -4.77 12.28
C SER A 263 8.86 -5.72 13.14
N PRO A 264 8.97 -7.01 12.76
CA PRO A 264 9.82 -7.97 13.45
C PRO A 264 11.29 -7.78 13.09
N PHE A 265 12.15 -7.97 14.09
CA PHE A 265 13.61 -7.96 13.99
C PHE A 265 14.10 -9.33 14.43
N ILE A 266 14.46 -10.20 13.48
CA ILE A 266 14.72 -11.62 13.71
C ILE A 266 16.21 -11.85 13.82
N VAL A 267 16.66 -12.48 14.91
CA VAL A 267 18.07 -12.77 15.20
C VAL A 267 18.27 -14.26 15.39
N PHE A 268 19.03 -14.87 14.48
CA PHE A 268 19.43 -16.28 14.57
C PHE A 268 20.69 -16.46 15.41
N GLU A 269 20.95 -17.70 15.86
CA GLU A 269 22.10 -18.04 16.70
C GLU A 269 23.46 -17.73 16.07
N ASP A 270 23.53 -17.75 14.74
CA ASP A 270 24.75 -17.50 13.97
C ASP A 270 24.94 -16.02 13.57
N ALA A 271 24.03 -15.13 13.97
CA ALA A 271 24.14 -13.71 13.68
C ALA A 271 25.33 -13.05 14.39
N ASP A 272 25.94 -12.04 13.75
CA ASP A 272 26.86 -11.13 14.41
C ASP A 272 26.11 -10.30 15.46
N LEU A 273 26.20 -10.71 16.73
CA LEU A 273 25.49 -10.07 17.83
C LEU A 273 25.94 -8.63 18.10
N ASP A 274 27.17 -8.25 17.74
CA ASP A 274 27.63 -6.86 17.94
C ASP A 274 27.03 -5.94 16.87
N SER A 275 26.99 -6.40 15.61
CA SER A 275 26.25 -5.70 14.54
C SER A 275 24.75 -5.66 14.81
N VAL A 276 24.14 -6.74 15.34
CA VAL A 276 22.74 -6.78 15.77
C VAL A 276 22.45 -5.70 16.82
N VAL A 277 23.34 -5.50 17.80
CA VAL A 277 23.14 -4.50 18.86
C VAL A 277 23.06 -3.09 18.28
N GLU A 278 23.97 -2.71 17.39
CA GLU A 278 23.89 -1.40 16.72
C GLU A 278 22.71 -1.34 15.73
N GLY A 279 22.37 -2.44 15.06
CA GLY A 279 21.17 -2.54 14.25
C GLY A 279 19.88 -2.31 15.05
N VAL A 280 19.79 -2.82 16.28
CA VAL A 280 18.66 -2.52 17.17
C VAL A 280 18.64 -1.04 17.53
N VAL A 281 19.80 -0.42 17.78
CA VAL A 281 19.89 1.03 18.04
C VAL A 281 19.31 1.82 16.87
N ASP A 282 19.72 1.50 15.66
CA ASP A 282 19.23 2.13 14.44
C ASP A 282 17.76 1.78 14.14
N ALA A 283 17.23 0.69 14.70
CA ALA A 283 15.85 0.25 14.49
C ALA A 283 14.82 0.87 15.44
N ILE A 284 15.19 1.11 16.71
CA ILE A 284 14.22 1.49 17.76
C ILE A 284 14.59 2.76 18.53
N TRP A 285 15.87 3.10 18.65
CA TRP A 285 16.29 4.33 19.34
C TRP A 285 16.54 5.48 18.37
N PHE A 286 16.81 5.15 17.09
CA PHE A 286 16.62 6.05 15.95
C PHE A 286 15.22 6.69 15.96
N ASN A 287 15.16 8.01 15.77
CA ASN A 287 13.96 8.82 15.92
C ASN A 287 13.11 8.47 17.16
N GLN A 288 13.75 8.04 18.26
CA GLN A 288 13.12 7.58 19.50
C GLN A 288 11.98 6.58 19.26
N GLY A 289 12.12 5.70 18.27
CA GLY A 289 11.16 4.64 17.93
C GLY A 289 9.87 5.14 17.27
N GLN A 290 9.83 6.42 16.88
CA GLN A 290 8.73 7.06 16.17
C GLN A 290 8.83 6.75 14.67
N VAL A 291 8.99 5.48 14.30
CA VAL A 291 9.24 5.03 12.92
C VAL A 291 8.25 3.92 12.59
N CYS A 292 7.52 4.06 11.49
CA CYS A 292 6.50 3.07 11.08
C CYS A 292 7.10 1.67 10.88
N CYS A 293 8.36 1.59 10.44
CA CYS A 293 9.08 0.35 10.24
C CYS A 293 10.03 -0.03 11.40
N ALA A 294 9.94 0.62 12.56
CA ALA A 294 10.80 0.33 13.70
C ALA A 294 10.83 -1.18 14.03
N GLY A 295 12.03 -1.73 14.22
CA GLY A 295 12.29 -3.13 14.61
C GLY A 295 11.89 -3.43 16.06
N SER A 296 10.71 -2.97 16.45
CA SER A 296 10.20 -2.90 17.81
C SER A 296 9.76 -4.25 18.38
N ARG A 297 9.78 -5.33 17.58
CA ARG A 297 9.60 -6.73 18.02
C ARG A 297 10.85 -7.53 17.72
N LEU A 298 11.73 -7.61 18.71
CA LEU A 298 12.93 -8.42 18.65
C LEU A 298 12.58 -9.89 18.88
N LEU A 299 12.77 -10.73 17.86
CA LEU A 299 12.63 -12.18 17.93
C LEU A 299 14.04 -12.78 17.96
N VAL A 300 14.42 -13.44 19.05
CA VAL A 300 15.79 -13.96 19.23
C VAL A 300 15.79 -15.46 19.40
N GLN A 301 16.67 -16.16 18.69
CA GLN A 301 16.82 -17.59 18.89
C GLN A 301 17.37 -17.90 20.29
N GLU A 302 16.79 -18.89 20.97
CA GLU A 302 17.00 -19.12 22.41
C GLU A 302 18.47 -19.27 22.84
N GLY A 303 19.33 -19.86 21.99
CA GLY A 303 20.76 -20.06 22.29
C GLY A 303 21.59 -18.78 22.44
N VAL A 304 21.11 -17.62 21.97
CA VAL A 304 21.83 -16.33 22.05
C VAL A 304 21.07 -15.23 22.80
N ALA A 305 19.84 -15.49 23.24
CA ALA A 305 18.95 -14.50 23.84
C ALA A 305 19.54 -13.77 25.06
N ASP A 306 20.10 -14.52 26.02
CA ASP A 306 20.69 -13.93 27.24
C ASP A 306 21.90 -13.05 26.92
N ARG A 307 22.76 -13.52 26.01
CA ARG A 307 23.99 -12.83 25.63
C ARG A 307 23.67 -11.54 24.87
N LEU A 308 22.69 -11.58 23.98
CA LEU A 308 22.20 -10.39 23.28
C LEU A 308 21.55 -9.40 24.25
N THR A 309 20.70 -9.87 25.17
CA THR A 309 20.05 -9.01 26.19
C THR A 309 21.07 -8.26 27.03
N GLN A 310 22.15 -8.93 27.46
CA GLN A 310 23.23 -8.28 28.20
C GLN A 310 23.94 -7.20 27.38
N LYS A 311 24.28 -7.48 26.12
CA LYS A 311 24.90 -6.50 25.22
C LYS A 311 24.00 -5.30 24.97
N LEU A 312 22.70 -5.53 24.74
CA LEU A 312 21.72 -4.46 24.54
C LEU A 312 21.62 -3.56 25.77
N ARG A 313 21.50 -4.11 26.98
CA ARG A 313 21.48 -3.31 28.22
C ARG A 313 22.74 -2.48 28.37
N ALA A 314 23.92 -3.07 28.14
CA ALA A 314 25.20 -2.36 28.19
C ALA A 314 25.30 -1.24 27.13
N ARG A 315 24.68 -1.41 25.97
CA ARG A 315 24.62 -0.37 24.93
C ARG A 315 23.63 0.74 25.28
N MET A 316 22.47 0.40 25.84
CA MET A 316 21.44 1.33 26.27
C MET A 316 21.92 2.24 27.42
N GLU A 317 22.75 1.74 28.34
CA GLU A 317 23.38 2.58 29.38
C GLU A 317 24.26 3.71 28.81
N LYS A 318 24.74 3.58 27.57
CA LYS A 318 25.62 4.56 26.92
C LYS A 318 24.88 5.57 26.03
N LEU A 319 23.58 5.37 25.79
CA LEU A 319 22.78 6.29 24.98
C LEU A 319 22.64 7.64 25.67
N ARG A 320 22.78 8.72 24.90
CA ARG A 320 22.62 10.09 25.40
C ARG A 320 21.25 10.63 25.02
N VAL A 321 20.41 10.93 26.01
CA VAL A 321 19.13 11.62 25.83
C VAL A 321 19.30 13.09 26.18
N GLY A 322 18.85 14.01 25.34
CA GLY A 322 19.00 15.43 25.62
C GLY A 322 18.51 16.34 24.50
N SER A 323 19.03 17.57 24.47
CA SER A 323 18.68 18.56 23.45
C SER A 323 18.89 17.99 22.03
N PRO A 324 17.88 18.07 21.16
CA PRO A 324 18.00 17.56 19.79
C PRO A 324 19.06 18.29 18.96
N LEU A 325 19.44 19.51 19.34
CA LEU A 325 20.47 20.29 18.63
C LEU A 325 21.90 19.94 19.04
N ASP A 326 22.10 19.15 20.10
CA ASP A 326 23.42 18.65 20.43
C ASP A 326 23.78 17.46 19.52
N LYS A 327 24.84 17.61 18.73
CA LYS A 327 25.33 16.54 17.82
C LYS A 327 25.73 15.27 18.55
N ALA A 328 26.03 15.37 19.85
CA ALA A 328 26.42 14.25 20.68
C ALA A 328 25.23 13.46 21.26
N VAL A 329 23.99 13.95 21.11
CA VAL A 329 22.77 13.27 21.57
C VAL A 329 22.36 12.16 20.61
N ASP A 330 21.93 11.03 21.16
CA ASP A 330 21.43 9.87 20.42
C ASP A 330 19.90 9.87 20.34
N MET A 331 19.23 10.40 21.37
CA MET A 331 17.78 10.40 21.49
C MET A 331 17.28 11.79 21.91
N GLY A 332 16.42 12.37 21.07
CA GLY A 332 15.78 13.65 21.30
C GLY A 332 14.48 13.55 22.10
N ALA A 333 13.61 14.52 21.89
CA ALA A 333 12.32 14.62 22.56
C ALA A 333 11.22 13.89 21.78
N ILE A 334 10.25 13.33 22.50
CA ILE A 334 9.00 12.84 21.95
C ILE A 334 8.18 14.03 21.44
N VAL A 335 7.66 13.91 20.22
CA VAL A 335 7.07 15.03 19.47
C VAL A 335 5.99 15.83 20.21
N ALA A 336 5.20 15.18 21.08
CA ALA A 336 4.01 15.78 21.68
C ALA A 336 3.65 15.11 23.02
N PRO A 337 2.96 15.83 23.94
CA PRO A 337 2.56 15.29 25.23
C PRO A 337 1.61 14.09 25.11
N VAL A 338 0.65 14.14 24.17
CA VAL A 338 -0.28 13.03 23.90
C VAL A 338 0.44 11.75 23.48
N GLN A 339 1.57 11.88 22.75
CA GLN A 339 2.37 10.75 22.34
C GLN A 339 3.17 10.19 23.53
N LEU A 340 3.71 11.05 24.39
CA LEU A 340 4.39 10.65 25.62
C LEU A 340 3.43 9.91 26.58
N GLU A 341 2.20 10.37 26.72
CA GLU A 341 1.15 9.72 27.51
C GLU A 341 0.78 8.34 26.93
N ARG A 342 0.62 8.24 25.61
CA ARG A 342 0.38 6.95 24.93
C ARG A 342 1.50 5.94 25.22
N ILE A 343 2.77 6.37 25.12
CA ILE A 343 3.93 5.51 25.40
C ILE A 343 3.88 5.01 26.84
N ARG A 344 3.64 5.91 27.81
CA ARG A 344 3.54 5.56 29.23
C ARG A 344 2.44 4.53 29.50
N GLY A 345 1.23 4.76 28.98
CA GLY A 345 0.11 3.83 29.19
C GLY A 345 0.38 2.43 28.63
N LEU A 346 0.99 2.32 27.45
CA LEU A 346 1.33 1.01 26.87
C LEU A 346 2.47 0.31 27.63
N VAL A 347 3.43 1.06 28.15
CA VAL A 347 4.51 0.51 28.98
C VAL A 347 3.96 -0.01 30.31
N GLU A 348 3.09 0.76 30.97
CA GLU A 348 2.41 0.35 32.20
C GLU A 348 1.61 -0.94 31.97
N GLN A 349 0.81 -0.98 30.90
CA GLN A 349 0.05 -2.18 30.53
C GLN A 349 0.95 -3.40 30.28
N GLY A 350 2.12 -3.20 29.63
CA GLY A 350 3.10 -4.27 29.42
C GLY A 350 3.60 -4.90 30.73
N VAL A 351 3.86 -4.07 31.75
CA VAL A 351 4.25 -4.54 33.09
C VAL A 351 3.11 -5.30 33.76
N GLU A 352 1.88 -4.78 33.68
CA GLU A 352 0.68 -5.42 34.22
C GLU A 352 0.40 -6.80 33.59
N GLU A 353 0.68 -6.95 32.30
CA GLU A 353 0.57 -8.22 31.56
C GLU A 353 1.72 -9.21 31.84
N GLY A 354 2.66 -8.85 32.73
CA GLY A 354 3.70 -9.73 33.24
C GLY A 354 5.06 -9.64 32.53
N ALA A 355 5.23 -8.71 31.59
CA ALA A 355 6.51 -8.50 30.93
C ALA A 355 7.53 -7.84 31.88
N LYS A 356 8.81 -8.20 31.74
CA LYS A 356 9.89 -7.63 32.54
C LYS A 356 10.50 -6.41 31.86
N MET A 357 10.23 -5.24 32.42
CA MET A 357 10.79 -3.97 31.97
C MET A 357 12.22 -3.78 32.49
N TRP A 358 13.08 -3.24 31.63
CA TRP A 358 14.38 -2.71 31.98
C TRP A 358 14.59 -1.34 31.31
N GLN A 359 15.10 -0.39 32.07
CA GLN A 359 15.51 0.95 31.62
C GLN A 359 16.90 1.25 32.20
N PRO A 360 17.68 2.14 31.56
CA PRO A 360 19.00 2.53 32.06
C PRO A 360 18.97 3.16 33.45
N SER A 361 20.14 3.15 34.10
CA SER A 361 20.33 3.70 35.45
C SER A 361 20.22 5.23 35.56
N TRP A 362 20.26 5.94 34.43
CA TRP A 362 20.16 7.40 34.36
C TRP A 362 18.72 7.89 34.15
N ALA A 363 18.48 9.16 34.48
CA ALA A 363 17.17 9.80 34.32
C ALA A 363 17.14 10.71 33.08
N CYS A 364 15.98 10.78 32.42
CA CYS A 364 15.75 11.75 31.35
C CYS A 364 15.75 13.20 31.85
N PRO A 365 16.00 14.18 30.97
CA PRO A 365 15.77 15.59 31.27
C PRO A 365 14.33 15.84 31.73
N THR A 366 14.17 16.77 32.68
CA THR A 366 12.86 17.15 33.25
C THR A 366 12.16 18.25 32.45
N GLU A 367 12.92 19.08 31.74
CA GLU A 367 12.43 20.04 30.77
C GLU A 367 12.18 19.33 29.44
N GLY A 368 11.13 19.69 28.69
CA GLY A 368 10.73 18.98 27.47
C GLY A 368 9.93 17.70 27.67
N TYR A 369 9.74 16.96 26.58
CA TYR A 369 9.06 15.66 26.53
C TYR A 369 10.06 14.55 26.23
N PHE A 370 10.61 13.92 27.25
CA PHE A 370 11.60 12.86 27.09
C PHE A 370 11.10 11.53 27.65
N TYR A 371 11.53 10.43 27.02
CA TYR A 371 11.24 9.08 27.49
C TYR A 371 12.49 8.19 27.37
N PRO A 372 12.83 7.39 28.39
CA PRO A 372 14.03 6.57 28.37
C PRO A 372 13.89 5.39 27.40
N PRO A 373 15.00 4.92 26.79
CA PRO A 373 15.01 3.68 26.03
C PRO A 373 14.58 2.53 26.94
N THR A 374 13.59 1.77 26.50
CA THR A 374 12.94 0.75 27.33
C THR A 374 13.03 -0.61 26.64
N LEU A 375 13.44 -1.64 27.38
CA LEU A 375 13.50 -3.02 26.91
C LEU A 375 12.56 -3.88 27.74
N PHE A 376 11.62 -4.56 27.07
CA PHE A 376 10.83 -5.62 27.67
C PHE A 376 11.35 -6.99 27.27
N THR A 377 11.43 -7.88 28.27
CA THR A 377 11.78 -9.30 28.13
C THR A 377 10.66 -10.16 28.73
N ASP A 378 10.70 -11.47 28.49
CA ASP A 378 9.66 -12.42 28.92
C ASP A 378 8.25 -12.04 28.42
N VAL A 379 8.18 -11.51 27.20
CA VAL A 379 6.94 -11.04 26.61
C VAL A 379 6.18 -12.20 25.98
N SER A 380 4.91 -12.38 26.37
CA SER A 380 4.01 -13.31 25.69
C SER A 380 3.70 -12.82 24.27
N PRO A 381 3.64 -13.70 23.26
CA PRO A 381 3.17 -13.33 21.92
C PRO A 381 1.76 -12.72 21.90
N ALA A 382 0.94 -12.99 22.92
CA ALA A 382 -0.41 -12.44 23.06
C ALA A 382 -0.47 -11.10 23.83
N ALA A 383 0.66 -10.62 24.38
CA ALA A 383 0.70 -9.36 25.11
C ALA A 383 0.40 -8.17 24.18
N THR A 384 -0.23 -7.13 24.72
CA THR A 384 -0.61 -5.93 23.98
C THR A 384 0.62 -5.26 23.36
N ILE A 385 1.72 -5.15 24.11
CA ILE A 385 2.98 -4.57 23.61
C ILE A 385 3.64 -5.40 22.49
N ALA A 386 3.26 -6.67 22.31
CA ALA A 386 3.69 -7.53 21.21
C ALA A 386 2.81 -7.41 19.95
N GLN A 387 1.60 -6.85 20.08
CA GLN A 387 0.61 -6.80 19.00
C GLN A 387 0.33 -5.37 18.52
N VAL A 388 0.33 -4.40 19.43
CA VAL A 388 -0.04 -3.00 19.18
C VAL A 388 1.20 -2.13 19.02
N GLU A 389 1.12 -1.19 18.07
CA GLU A 389 2.16 -0.19 17.84
C GLU A 389 2.27 0.79 19.03
N ILE A 390 3.45 0.83 19.65
CA ILE A 390 3.78 1.75 20.75
C ILE A 390 4.18 3.12 20.22
N PHE A 391 5.00 3.14 19.16
CA PHE A 391 5.51 4.34 18.50
C PHE A 391 6.32 5.25 19.44
N GLY A 392 7.29 4.64 20.12
CA GLY A 392 8.20 5.27 21.06
C GLY A 392 9.42 4.37 21.27
N PRO A 393 10.38 4.75 22.13
CA PRO A 393 11.68 4.08 22.23
C PRO A 393 11.60 2.81 23.08
N VAL A 394 10.68 1.90 22.74
CA VAL A 394 10.33 0.69 23.49
C VAL A 394 10.53 -0.55 22.61
N LEU A 395 11.46 -1.41 23.02
CA LEU A 395 11.75 -2.67 22.38
C LEU A 395 11.08 -3.82 23.14
N VAL A 396 10.40 -4.70 22.42
CA VAL A 396 9.78 -5.92 22.97
C VAL A 396 10.55 -7.12 22.47
N SER A 397 11.07 -7.94 23.38
CA SER A 397 11.83 -9.14 23.06
C SER A 397 11.06 -10.42 23.38
N MET A 398 11.03 -11.32 22.41
CA MET A 398 10.51 -12.68 22.50
C MET A 398 11.56 -13.66 21.97
N THR A 399 11.48 -14.92 22.38
CA THR A 399 12.37 -15.98 21.88
C THR A 399 11.68 -16.92 20.90
N PHE A 400 12.48 -17.64 20.12
CA PHE A 400 12.05 -18.76 19.29
C PHE A 400 13.12 -19.86 19.27
N ARG A 401 12.76 -21.07 18.86
CA ARG A 401 13.66 -22.24 18.76
C ARG A 401 14.06 -22.57 17.35
N THR A 402 13.14 -22.40 16.40
CA THR A 402 13.34 -22.82 15.00
C THR A 402 13.07 -21.67 14.03
N PRO A 403 13.67 -21.69 12.81
CA PRO A 403 13.34 -20.70 11.77
C PRO A 403 11.85 -20.68 11.40
N LYS A 404 11.18 -21.83 11.46
CA LYS A 404 9.74 -21.92 11.20
C LYS A 404 8.94 -21.14 12.25
N GLU A 405 9.27 -21.34 13.53
CA GLU A 405 8.64 -20.61 14.64
C GLU A 405 8.92 -19.10 14.56
N ALA A 406 10.12 -18.70 14.15
CA ALA A 406 10.44 -17.28 13.92
C ALA A 406 9.52 -16.65 12.88
N VAL A 407 9.27 -17.33 11.76
CA VAL A 407 8.35 -16.88 10.71
C VAL A 407 6.91 -16.83 11.21
N GLU A 408 6.47 -17.85 11.97
CA GLU A 408 5.12 -17.89 12.56
C GLU A 408 4.89 -16.70 13.51
N LEU A 409 5.84 -16.43 14.42
CA LEU A 409 5.78 -15.30 15.35
C LEU A 409 5.86 -13.94 14.62
N ALA A 410 6.75 -13.81 13.63
CA ALA A 410 6.91 -12.58 12.85
C ALA A 410 5.62 -12.19 12.12
N ASN A 411 4.95 -13.18 11.51
CA ASN A 411 3.72 -13.01 10.74
C ASN A 411 2.45 -12.98 11.61
N ASN A 412 2.54 -13.29 12.91
CA ASN A 412 1.44 -13.22 13.87
C ASN A 412 1.17 -11.76 14.29
N THR A 413 0.58 -11.02 13.35
CA THR A 413 0.23 -9.61 13.46
C THR A 413 -0.73 -9.24 12.32
N PRO A 414 -1.66 -8.28 12.53
CA PRO A 414 -2.46 -7.74 11.43
C PRO A 414 -1.63 -6.92 10.43
N TYR A 415 -0.42 -6.49 10.82
CA TYR A 415 0.47 -5.66 10.01
C TYR A 415 1.33 -6.45 9.02
N GLY A 416 1.99 -5.73 8.13
CA GLY A 416 2.95 -6.29 7.17
C GLY A 416 3.77 -5.22 6.45
N LEU A 417 4.43 -4.33 7.19
CA LEU A 417 5.17 -3.21 6.61
C LEU A 417 6.62 -3.56 6.25
N ALA A 418 7.45 -3.76 7.27
CA ALA A 418 8.86 -4.09 7.10
C ALA A 418 9.28 -5.23 8.05
N ALA A 419 10.45 -5.82 7.79
CA ALA A 419 11.08 -6.79 8.67
C ALA A 419 12.61 -6.76 8.50
N SER A 420 13.32 -7.26 9.51
CA SER A 420 14.77 -7.42 9.47
C SER A 420 15.15 -8.85 9.86
N VAL A 421 16.13 -9.43 9.17
CA VAL A 421 16.63 -10.80 9.36
C VAL A 421 18.14 -10.77 9.54
N TRP A 422 18.62 -11.29 10.67
CA TRP A 422 20.03 -11.32 11.04
C TRP A 422 20.55 -12.75 11.13
N SER A 423 21.47 -13.10 10.24
CA SER A 423 22.16 -14.39 10.19
C SER A 423 23.40 -14.26 9.29
N GLU A 424 24.50 -14.89 9.67
CA GLU A 424 25.70 -15.00 8.82
C GLU A 424 25.54 -16.09 7.74
N ASN A 425 24.48 -16.91 7.81
CA ASN A 425 24.19 -17.95 6.82
C ASN A 425 23.26 -17.42 5.72
N ILE A 426 23.82 -17.28 4.52
CA ILE A 426 23.10 -16.84 3.32
C ILE A 426 21.85 -17.69 3.00
N ASN A 427 21.92 -19.01 3.19
CA ASN A 427 20.79 -19.89 2.89
C ASN A 427 19.65 -19.62 3.86
N LEU A 428 19.95 -19.43 5.15
CA LEU A 428 18.95 -19.17 6.17
C LEU A 428 18.29 -17.80 5.97
N ALA A 429 19.09 -16.76 5.76
CA ALA A 429 18.58 -15.42 5.54
C ALA A 429 17.66 -15.33 4.30
N LEU A 430 18.09 -15.90 3.17
CA LEU A 430 17.34 -15.87 1.91
C LEU A 430 16.18 -16.88 1.85
N ASP A 431 16.17 -17.91 2.70
CA ASP A 431 15.02 -18.80 2.88
C ASP A 431 13.91 -18.14 3.73
N VAL A 432 14.30 -17.37 4.76
CA VAL A 432 13.36 -16.70 5.67
C VAL A 432 12.74 -15.46 5.06
N ALA A 433 13.53 -14.60 4.40
CA ALA A 433 13.07 -13.33 3.82
C ALA A 433 11.78 -13.41 2.98
N PRO A 434 11.62 -14.34 2.02
CA PRO A 434 10.38 -14.45 1.23
C PRO A 434 9.18 -14.95 2.05
N LYS A 435 9.40 -15.64 3.18
CA LYS A 435 8.31 -16.17 4.03
C LYS A 435 7.68 -15.11 4.94
N LEU A 436 8.36 -13.98 5.13
CA LEU A 436 7.84 -12.86 5.92
C LEU A 436 6.78 -12.08 5.14
N LYS A 437 5.63 -11.82 5.75
CA LYS A 437 4.56 -11.01 5.17
C LYS A 437 4.83 -9.54 5.45
N ALA A 438 5.79 -8.99 4.72
CA ALA A 438 6.20 -7.59 4.78
C ALA A 438 6.50 -7.07 3.37
N GLY A 439 6.26 -5.79 3.09
CA GLY A 439 6.64 -5.18 1.82
C GLY A 439 8.13 -4.85 1.71
N VAL A 440 8.85 -4.77 2.83
CA VAL A 440 10.31 -4.60 2.86
C VAL A 440 10.95 -5.60 3.82
N VAL A 441 12.05 -6.23 3.40
CA VAL A 441 12.87 -7.10 4.25
C VAL A 441 14.33 -6.69 4.12
N TRP A 442 14.98 -6.43 5.25
CA TRP A 442 16.41 -6.14 5.29
C TRP A 442 17.19 -7.33 5.84
N VAL A 443 18.20 -7.80 5.10
CA VAL A 443 19.12 -8.85 5.55
C VAL A 443 20.35 -8.18 6.16
N ASN A 444 20.69 -8.53 7.41
CA ASN A 444 21.81 -8.00 8.19
C ASN A 444 21.88 -6.47 8.18
N SER A 445 20.72 -5.83 8.15
CA SER A 445 20.54 -4.37 8.12
C SER A 445 19.10 -4.02 8.51
N THR A 446 18.79 -2.74 8.70
CA THR A 446 17.44 -2.25 9.00
C THR A 446 17.34 -0.79 8.60
N ASN A 447 16.12 -0.28 8.40
CA ASN A 447 15.84 1.14 8.13
C ASN A 447 16.66 1.73 6.97
N LEU A 448 16.96 0.91 5.97
CA LEU A 448 17.58 1.37 4.73
C LEU A 448 16.51 1.88 3.77
N PHE A 449 16.71 3.10 3.27
CA PHE A 449 15.82 3.75 2.31
C PHE A 449 16.64 4.29 1.13
N ASP A 450 16.06 4.20 -0.07
CA ASP A 450 16.54 4.92 -1.24
C ASP A 450 15.36 5.25 -2.14
N ALA A 451 15.46 6.36 -2.87
CA ALA A 451 14.42 6.80 -3.78
C ALA A 451 14.12 5.81 -4.92
N ALA A 452 15.04 4.90 -5.25
CA ALA A 452 14.85 3.86 -6.26
C ALA A 452 14.10 2.61 -5.74
N ALA A 453 14.03 2.40 -4.43
CA ALA A 453 13.40 1.24 -3.83
C ALA A 453 12.01 1.60 -3.32
N GLY A 454 10.96 1.00 -3.89
CA GLY A 454 9.59 1.19 -3.41
C GLY A 454 9.39 0.76 -1.95
N PHE A 455 8.74 1.58 -1.14
CA PHE A 455 8.38 1.24 0.23
C PHE A 455 6.86 1.14 0.34
N GLY A 456 6.34 0.11 1.03
CA GLY A 456 4.96 0.12 1.45
C GLY A 456 4.46 -1.20 2.03
N GLY A 457 3.25 -1.17 2.59
CA GLY A 457 2.72 -2.26 3.43
C GLY A 457 1.92 -3.36 2.71
N TYR A 458 1.74 -4.47 3.43
CA TYR A 458 0.73 -5.51 3.22
C TYR A 458 -0.34 -5.43 4.32
N ARG A 459 -1.47 -6.13 4.14
CA ARG A 459 -2.51 -6.29 5.18
C ARG A 459 -2.95 -4.93 5.75
N GLU A 460 -3.02 -4.80 7.07
CA GLU A 460 -3.43 -3.56 7.73
C GLU A 460 -2.36 -2.47 7.78
N SER A 461 -1.15 -2.74 7.26
CA SER A 461 -0.15 -1.70 6.98
C SER A 461 -0.45 -0.92 5.69
N GLY A 462 -1.55 -1.25 5.00
CA GLY A 462 -2.06 -0.49 3.87
C GLY A 462 -1.65 -1.06 2.51
N PHE A 463 -1.65 -0.20 1.50
CA PHE A 463 -1.41 -0.60 0.10
C PHE A 463 -0.94 0.55 -0.78
N GLY A 464 -0.25 0.17 -1.85
CA GLY A 464 0.50 1.06 -2.74
C GLY A 464 1.99 1.02 -2.39
N ARG A 465 2.81 1.72 -3.18
CA ARG A 465 4.25 1.86 -2.92
C ARG A 465 4.66 3.31 -3.12
N GLU A 466 5.61 3.76 -2.32
CA GLU A 466 6.26 5.08 -2.44
C GLU A 466 7.73 4.91 -2.80
N GLY A 467 8.21 5.64 -3.81
CA GLY A 467 9.56 5.46 -4.36
C GLY A 467 9.64 4.42 -5.48
N GLY A 468 10.78 4.44 -6.18
CA GLY A 468 11.07 3.56 -7.32
C GLY A 468 10.15 3.76 -8.53
N ARG A 469 10.24 2.82 -9.47
CA ARG A 469 9.32 2.75 -10.61
C ARG A 469 7.92 2.37 -10.14
N GLU A 470 7.85 1.59 -9.07
CA GLU A 470 6.64 1.08 -8.43
C GLU A 470 5.75 2.24 -7.99
N GLY A 471 6.32 3.23 -7.28
CA GLY A 471 5.58 4.40 -6.84
C GLY A 471 5.11 5.32 -7.96
N MET A 472 5.78 5.34 -9.12
CA MET A 472 5.30 6.09 -10.28
C MET A 472 3.94 5.58 -10.78
N TRP A 473 3.70 4.26 -10.73
CA TRP A 473 2.41 3.69 -11.10
C TRP A 473 1.28 4.19 -10.21
N GLU A 474 1.55 4.58 -8.96
CA GLU A 474 0.55 5.10 -8.04
C GLU A 474 0.06 6.50 -8.40
N TYR A 475 0.82 7.23 -9.22
CA TYR A 475 0.53 8.60 -9.66
C TYR A 475 0.11 8.72 -11.13
N LEU A 476 -0.07 7.57 -11.79
CA LEU A 476 -0.50 7.46 -13.18
C LEU A 476 -1.83 6.69 -13.29
N LYS A 477 -2.54 6.93 -14.39
CA LYS A 477 -3.71 6.17 -14.85
C LYS A 477 -3.58 5.88 -16.34
N ALA A 478 -4.24 4.84 -16.83
CA ALA A 478 -4.20 4.54 -18.26
C ALA A 478 -4.91 5.66 -19.05
N GLU A 479 -4.44 5.99 -20.25
CA GLU A 479 -5.00 7.09 -21.04
C GLU A 479 -6.45 6.82 -21.47
N TRP A 480 -6.76 5.57 -21.83
CA TRP A 480 -8.11 5.16 -22.27
C TRP A 480 -9.17 5.36 -21.17
N GLU A 481 -8.76 5.41 -19.90
CA GLU A 481 -9.64 5.72 -18.77
C GLU A 481 -10.16 7.17 -18.79
N GLY A 482 -9.52 8.09 -19.52
CA GLY A 482 -9.96 9.48 -19.67
C GLY A 482 -11.07 9.67 -20.71
N GLY A 483 -11.12 8.82 -21.73
CA GLY A 483 -12.07 8.94 -22.85
C GLY A 483 -13.43 8.26 -22.62
N ASN A 484 -13.54 7.37 -21.63
CA ASN A 484 -14.73 6.59 -21.32
C ASN A 484 -15.40 7.06 -20.01
N ALA A 485 -15.71 8.36 -19.90
CA ALA A 485 -16.65 8.82 -18.89
C ALA A 485 -18.02 8.17 -19.17
N GLU A 486 -18.50 7.36 -18.23
CA GLU A 486 -19.89 6.88 -18.14
C GLU A 486 -20.41 5.97 -19.27
N ARG A 487 -19.58 5.07 -19.82
CA ARG A 487 -20.14 3.76 -20.21
C ARG A 487 -20.15 2.91 -18.96
N GLY A 488 -21.19 3.06 -18.13
CA GLY A 488 -21.52 2.02 -17.15
C GLY A 488 -21.58 0.67 -17.86
N THR A 489 -21.41 -0.45 -17.14
CA THR A 489 -21.80 -1.76 -17.65
C THR A 489 -23.16 -1.60 -18.31
N ARG A 490 -23.21 -1.61 -19.66
CA ARG A 490 -24.46 -1.41 -20.38
C ARG A 490 -25.38 -2.48 -19.81
N ASN A 491 -26.54 -2.07 -19.30
CA ASN A 491 -27.63 -3.02 -19.18
C ASN A 491 -27.84 -3.53 -20.62
N ILE A 492 -27.28 -4.70 -20.94
CA ILE A 492 -27.43 -5.36 -22.25
C ILE A 492 -28.91 -5.67 -22.54
N ALA A 493 -29.81 -5.38 -21.59
CA ALA A 493 -31.24 -5.36 -21.81
C ALA A 493 -31.77 -4.22 -22.71
N ALA A 494 -31.00 -3.17 -23.09
CA ALA A 494 -31.62 -1.99 -23.73
C ALA A 494 -31.00 -1.38 -25.01
N GLU A 495 -29.69 -1.44 -25.30
CA GLU A 495 -29.14 -0.62 -26.40
C GLU A 495 -27.98 -1.27 -27.20
N SER A 496 -28.30 -2.29 -28.00
CA SER A 496 -27.50 -2.64 -29.18
C SER A 496 -28.44 -3.01 -30.33
N ASP A 497 -28.45 -2.19 -31.39
CA ASP A 497 -29.13 -2.48 -32.66
C ASP A 497 -28.42 -3.56 -33.50
N GLU A 498 -27.31 -4.13 -32.99
CA GLU A 498 -26.72 -5.33 -33.57
C GLU A 498 -27.28 -6.59 -32.89
N PRO A 499 -27.87 -7.52 -33.66
CA PRO A 499 -28.42 -8.75 -33.09
C PRO A 499 -27.30 -9.63 -32.55
N VAL A 500 -27.29 -9.86 -31.23
CA VAL A 500 -26.56 -10.98 -30.62
C VAL A 500 -26.95 -12.25 -31.38
N PRO A 501 -25.99 -13.06 -31.89
CA PRO A 501 -26.30 -14.26 -32.63
C PRO A 501 -27.27 -15.14 -31.84
N ARG A 502 -28.41 -15.48 -32.46
CA ARG A 502 -29.40 -16.39 -31.86
C ARG A 502 -28.70 -17.70 -31.52
N SER A 503 -28.66 -18.07 -30.24
CA SER A 503 -28.14 -19.39 -29.87
C SER A 503 -29.04 -20.46 -30.48
N ASP A 504 -28.50 -21.28 -31.36
CA ASP A 504 -29.17 -22.50 -31.87
C ASP A 504 -29.27 -23.60 -30.80
N PHE A 505 -28.95 -23.28 -29.53
CA PHE A 505 -29.29 -24.09 -28.37
C PHE A 505 -30.82 -24.20 -28.25
N ARG A 506 -31.39 -25.08 -29.07
CA ARG A 506 -32.77 -25.54 -28.94
C ARG A 506 -32.81 -26.35 -27.65
N VAL A 507 -33.52 -25.84 -26.66
CA VAL A 507 -34.24 -26.76 -25.77
C VAL A 507 -35.15 -27.55 -26.71
N PRO A 508 -35.01 -28.89 -26.82
CA PRO A 508 -35.98 -29.66 -27.56
C PRO A 508 -37.34 -29.33 -26.97
N SER A 509 -38.26 -28.79 -27.78
CA SER A 509 -39.67 -28.72 -27.38
C SER A 509 -40.05 -30.15 -27.06
N SER A 510 -40.35 -30.41 -25.80
CA SER A 510 -40.64 -31.75 -25.36
C SER A 510 -41.79 -32.30 -26.19
N GLY A 511 -41.60 -33.51 -26.71
CA GLY A 511 -42.72 -34.43 -26.88
C GLY A 511 -43.41 -34.69 -25.53
N ALA A 512 -44.22 -35.74 -25.43
CA ALA A 512 -45.07 -36.04 -24.27
C ALA A 512 -44.35 -36.28 -22.91
N LEU A 513 -43.03 -36.08 -22.79
CA LEU A 513 -42.22 -36.35 -21.60
C LEU A 513 -41.56 -35.08 -21.04
N PRO A 514 -41.43 -34.92 -19.71
CA PRO A 514 -40.75 -33.77 -19.11
C PRO A 514 -39.25 -33.72 -19.51
N PRO A 515 -38.67 -32.51 -19.67
CA PRO A 515 -37.24 -32.37 -19.97
C PRO A 515 -36.35 -32.83 -18.80
N ILE A 516 -35.12 -33.26 -19.12
CA ILE A 516 -34.10 -33.63 -18.13
C ILE A 516 -33.59 -32.38 -17.41
N ASP A 517 -33.40 -32.48 -16.09
CA ASP A 517 -32.83 -31.44 -15.22
C ASP A 517 -31.42 -31.01 -15.69
N ARG A 518 -31.22 -29.70 -15.80
CA ARG A 518 -29.97 -29.04 -16.21
C ARG A 518 -29.55 -27.99 -15.19
N THR A 519 -29.70 -28.30 -13.91
CA THR A 519 -29.28 -27.41 -12.81
C THR A 519 -27.77 -27.49 -12.60
N TYR A 520 -27.06 -26.42 -12.98
CA TYR A 520 -25.64 -26.27 -12.73
C TYR A 520 -25.35 -25.96 -11.26
N LYS A 521 -24.22 -26.47 -10.80
CA LYS A 521 -23.74 -26.36 -9.42
C LYS A 521 -22.75 -25.19 -9.26
N LEU A 522 -22.22 -25.00 -8.06
CA LEU A 522 -21.01 -24.21 -7.81
C LEU A 522 -19.77 -25.06 -8.13
N PHE A 523 -18.59 -24.44 -8.22
CA PHE A 523 -17.31 -25.16 -8.33
C PHE A 523 -16.39 -24.73 -7.17
N ILE A 524 -16.19 -25.61 -6.19
CA ILE A 524 -15.46 -25.27 -4.96
C ILE A 524 -14.52 -26.42 -4.61
N GLY A 525 -13.24 -26.13 -4.44
CA GLY A 525 -12.23 -27.14 -4.07
C GLY A 525 -12.13 -28.27 -5.10
N GLY A 526 -12.05 -27.91 -6.39
CA GLY A 526 -11.82 -28.88 -7.48
C GLY A 526 -13.02 -29.75 -7.86
N LYS A 527 -14.21 -29.48 -7.30
CA LYS A 527 -15.42 -30.26 -7.56
C LYS A 527 -16.67 -29.42 -7.64
N GLN A 528 -17.67 -29.95 -8.32
CA GLN A 528 -18.99 -29.36 -8.33
C GLN A 528 -19.71 -29.54 -6.98
N ALA A 529 -20.24 -28.44 -6.42
CA ALA A 529 -20.89 -28.41 -5.11
C ALA A 529 -22.30 -27.83 -5.19
N ARG A 530 -23.25 -28.43 -4.46
CA ARG A 530 -24.60 -27.85 -4.32
C ARG A 530 -24.51 -26.54 -3.53
N PRO A 531 -25.35 -25.54 -3.82
CA PRO A 531 -25.43 -24.35 -2.97
C PRO A 531 -25.90 -24.76 -1.57
N ASP A 532 -25.28 -24.23 -0.54
CA ASP A 532 -25.60 -24.54 0.86
C ASP A 532 -27.10 -24.36 1.18
N GLN A 533 -27.70 -23.29 0.67
CA GLN A 533 -29.13 -22.99 0.86
C GLN A 533 -30.08 -23.81 -0.04
N GLY A 534 -29.56 -24.55 -1.02
CA GLY A 534 -30.34 -25.42 -1.90
C GLY A 534 -31.14 -24.72 -3.01
N TYR A 535 -31.11 -23.38 -3.12
CA TYR A 535 -31.82 -22.65 -4.18
C TYR A 535 -31.07 -22.63 -5.52
N SER A 536 -31.84 -22.59 -6.61
CA SER A 536 -31.37 -22.34 -7.96
C SER A 536 -32.07 -21.11 -8.56
N ARG A 537 -31.39 -20.48 -9.53
CA ARG A 537 -31.89 -19.37 -10.33
C ARG A 537 -32.07 -19.80 -11.78
N LYS A 538 -33.21 -19.44 -12.38
CA LYS A 538 -33.45 -19.61 -13.81
C LYS A 538 -32.69 -18.59 -14.63
N ILE A 539 -31.97 -19.05 -15.65
CA ILE A 539 -31.30 -18.21 -16.63
C ILE A 539 -32.14 -18.19 -17.89
N LEU A 540 -32.53 -16.98 -18.32
CA LEU A 540 -33.41 -16.76 -19.46
C LEU A 540 -32.61 -16.30 -20.67
N GLY A 541 -33.01 -16.76 -21.85
CA GLY A 541 -32.51 -16.26 -23.12
C GLY A 541 -33.18 -14.94 -23.52
N PRO A 542 -32.68 -14.25 -24.55
CA PRO A 542 -33.28 -13.00 -25.05
C PRO A 542 -34.75 -13.15 -25.49
N ASP A 543 -35.17 -14.35 -25.86
CA ASP A 543 -36.55 -14.72 -26.23
C ASP A 543 -37.41 -15.13 -25.02
N GLY A 544 -36.90 -15.00 -23.79
CA GLY A 544 -37.58 -15.36 -22.55
C GLY A 544 -37.60 -16.85 -22.22
N ARG A 545 -37.01 -17.72 -23.05
CA ARG A 545 -36.95 -19.16 -22.77
C ARG A 545 -35.94 -19.46 -21.66
N VAL A 546 -36.20 -20.49 -20.86
CA VAL A 546 -35.24 -20.97 -19.86
C VAL A 546 -34.10 -21.70 -20.57
N LEU A 547 -32.87 -21.19 -20.43
CA LEU A 547 -31.65 -21.79 -20.97
C LEU A 547 -31.05 -22.84 -20.02
N GLY A 548 -31.27 -22.67 -18.72
CA GLY A 548 -30.83 -23.56 -17.66
C GLY A 548 -31.13 -22.99 -16.28
N GLU A 549 -30.81 -23.75 -15.24
CA GLU A 549 -30.83 -23.26 -13.86
C GLU A 549 -29.41 -23.30 -13.30
N VAL A 550 -29.04 -22.34 -12.47
CA VAL A 550 -27.73 -22.29 -11.79
C VAL A 550 -27.92 -22.19 -10.30
N ALA A 551 -27.00 -22.78 -9.53
CA ALA A 551 -26.98 -22.67 -8.08
C ALA A 551 -26.95 -21.19 -7.62
N GLU A 552 -27.74 -20.85 -6.60
CA GLU A 552 -27.68 -19.54 -5.95
C GLU A 552 -26.79 -19.64 -4.71
N GLY A 553 -25.55 -19.17 -4.80
CA GLY A 553 -24.59 -19.21 -3.71
C GLY A 553 -24.92 -18.23 -2.58
N ASN A 554 -24.41 -18.52 -1.38
CA ASN A 554 -24.58 -17.67 -0.19
C ASN A 554 -23.24 -17.45 0.55
N ARG A 555 -23.32 -16.87 1.76
CA ARG A 555 -22.14 -16.61 2.62
C ARG A 555 -21.42 -17.88 3.08
N LYS A 556 -22.13 -19.01 3.28
CA LYS A 556 -21.49 -20.28 3.64
C LYS A 556 -20.71 -20.85 2.45
N ASP A 557 -21.22 -20.71 1.23
CA ASP A 557 -20.49 -21.11 0.02
C ASP A 557 -19.21 -20.27 -0.16
N VAL A 558 -19.27 -18.95 0.09
CA VAL A 558 -18.07 -18.10 0.12
C VAL A 558 -17.06 -18.59 1.15
N ARG A 559 -17.50 -18.89 2.38
CA ARG A 559 -16.61 -19.44 3.41
C ARG A 559 -15.94 -20.74 2.95
N ASN A 560 -16.71 -21.67 2.39
CA ASN A 560 -16.17 -22.95 1.89
C ASN A 560 -15.14 -22.73 0.78
N ALA A 561 -15.36 -21.74 -0.10
CA ALA A 561 -14.41 -21.37 -1.14
C ALA A 561 -13.14 -20.71 -0.59
N VAL A 562 -13.24 -19.89 0.46
CA VAL A 562 -12.08 -19.34 1.17
C VAL A 562 -11.26 -20.44 1.84
N GLU A 563 -11.92 -21.39 2.53
CA GLU A 563 -11.26 -22.56 3.11
C GLU A 563 -10.51 -23.38 2.05
N ALA A 564 -11.14 -23.62 0.89
CA ALA A 564 -10.52 -24.30 -0.24
C ALA A 564 -9.32 -23.52 -0.83
N ALA A 565 -9.46 -22.20 -0.98
CA ALA A 565 -8.37 -21.34 -1.48
C ALA A 565 -7.14 -21.39 -0.56
N HIS A 566 -7.33 -21.33 0.76
CA HIS A 566 -6.22 -21.47 1.72
C HIS A 566 -5.61 -22.87 1.74
N ALA A 567 -6.42 -23.93 1.57
CA ALA A 567 -5.89 -25.28 1.40
C ALA A 567 -4.98 -25.41 0.15
N ALA A 568 -5.20 -24.56 -0.86
CA ALA A 568 -4.40 -24.47 -2.07
C ALA A 568 -3.17 -23.53 -1.98
N ALA A 569 -2.75 -23.10 -0.78
CA ALA A 569 -1.61 -22.19 -0.59
C ALA A 569 -0.25 -22.71 -1.13
N GLY A 570 -0.17 -23.98 -1.53
CA GLY A 570 0.95 -24.51 -2.31
C GLY A 570 1.09 -23.87 -3.70
N TRP A 571 0.01 -23.41 -4.31
CA TRP A 571 -0.02 -22.83 -5.66
C TRP A 571 0.89 -21.61 -5.82
N GLY A 572 0.80 -20.65 -4.89
CA GLY A 572 1.65 -19.46 -4.89
C GLY A 572 3.12 -19.74 -4.63
N ARG A 573 3.46 -20.90 -4.05
CA ARG A 573 4.84 -21.36 -3.82
C ARG A 573 5.39 -22.21 -4.98
N GLY A 574 4.53 -22.62 -5.91
CA GLY A 574 4.93 -23.34 -7.11
C GLY A 574 5.76 -22.49 -8.06
N SER A 575 6.45 -23.14 -9.00
CA SER A 575 7.20 -22.43 -10.04
C SER A 575 6.26 -21.74 -11.03
N GLY A 576 6.71 -20.64 -11.63
CA GLY A 576 5.99 -20.02 -12.76
C GLY A 576 5.76 -21.00 -13.91
N HIS A 577 6.74 -21.88 -14.17
CA HIS A 577 6.64 -22.92 -15.19
C HIS A 577 5.47 -23.87 -14.96
N MET A 578 5.29 -24.37 -13.74
CA MET A 578 4.15 -25.22 -13.39
C MET A 578 2.82 -24.49 -13.68
N ARG A 579 2.71 -23.22 -13.27
CA ARG A 579 1.51 -22.42 -13.50
C ARG A 579 1.26 -22.17 -14.99
N ALA A 580 2.33 -21.96 -15.77
CA ALA A 580 2.26 -21.84 -17.22
C ALA A 580 1.67 -23.09 -17.87
N GLN A 581 2.14 -24.30 -17.46
CA GLN A 581 1.62 -25.55 -17.99
C GLN A 581 0.11 -25.71 -17.75
N ILE A 582 -0.34 -25.45 -16.52
CA ILE A 582 -1.78 -25.50 -16.19
C ILE A 582 -2.57 -24.51 -17.05
N LEU A 583 -2.10 -23.27 -17.21
CA LEU A 583 -2.78 -22.28 -18.07
C LEU A 583 -2.81 -22.70 -19.54
N TYR A 584 -1.76 -23.34 -20.05
CA TYR A 584 -1.76 -23.92 -21.40
C TYR A 584 -2.75 -25.07 -21.53
N PHE A 585 -2.88 -25.94 -20.52
CA PHE A 585 -3.89 -27.01 -20.53
C PHE A 585 -5.32 -26.45 -20.51
N ILE A 586 -5.57 -25.39 -19.74
CA ILE A 586 -6.87 -24.70 -19.76
C ILE A 586 -7.15 -24.15 -21.17
N ALA A 587 -6.16 -23.54 -21.82
CA ALA A 587 -6.30 -23.03 -23.18
C ALA A 587 -6.57 -24.14 -24.21
N GLU A 588 -5.81 -25.23 -24.13
CA GLU A 588 -5.93 -26.41 -24.99
C GLU A 588 -7.32 -27.05 -24.83
N ASN A 589 -7.74 -27.32 -23.60
CA ASN A 589 -9.02 -27.94 -23.30
C ASN A 589 -10.20 -27.04 -23.67
N LEU A 590 -10.10 -25.72 -23.49
CA LEU A 590 -11.09 -24.78 -24.02
C LEU A 590 -11.14 -24.82 -25.56
N ALA A 591 -9.99 -24.90 -26.23
CA ALA A 591 -9.91 -24.97 -27.68
C ALA A 591 -10.57 -26.25 -28.24
N THR A 592 -10.42 -27.40 -27.56
CA THR A 592 -11.10 -28.65 -27.97
C THR A 592 -12.62 -28.53 -28.00
N ARG A 593 -13.18 -27.63 -27.18
CA ARG A 593 -14.62 -27.39 -27.02
C ARG A 593 -15.04 -26.02 -27.56
N ALA A 594 -14.22 -25.39 -28.39
CA ALA A 594 -14.45 -24.02 -28.83
C ALA A 594 -15.82 -23.81 -29.48
N GLU A 595 -16.27 -24.74 -30.33
CA GLU A 595 -17.57 -24.64 -31.00
C GLU A 595 -18.76 -24.76 -30.03
N GLU A 596 -18.62 -25.51 -28.94
CA GLU A 596 -19.63 -25.63 -27.89
C GLU A 596 -19.81 -24.30 -27.16
N PHE A 597 -18.70 -23.70 -26.71
CA PHE A 597 -18.73 -22.37 -26.09
C PHE A 597 -19.17 -21.29 -27.08
N ALA A 598 -18.75 -21.38 -28.34
CA ALA A 598 -19.09 -20.40 -29.37
C ALA A 598 -20.58 -20.39 -29.71
N ALA A 599 -21.27 -21.53 -29.56
CA ALA A 599 -22.73 -21.59 -29.68
C ALA A 599 -23.46 -20.76 -28.61
N ARG A 600 -22.78 -20.39 -27.52
CA ARG A 600 -23.33 -19.55 -26.44
C ARG A 600 -22.86 -18.10 -26.52
N VAL A 601 -21.55 -17.88 -26.63
CA VAL A 601 -20.94 -16.55 -26.49
C VAL A 601 -20.36 -16.00 -27.79
N GLY A 602 -20.43 -16.77 -28.88
CA GLY A 602 -19.87 -16.41 -30.18
C GLY A 602 -18.39 -16.77 -30.33
N ARG A 603 -17.99 -17.03 -31.58
CA ARG A 603 -16.63 -17.50 -31.91
C ARG A 603 -15.53 -16.50 -31.56
N GLN A 604 -15.81 -15.20 -31.71
CA GLN A 604 -14.84 -14.15 -31.43
C GLN A 604 -14.46 -14.12 -29.95
N GLU A 605 -15.45 -14.22 -29.05
CA GLU A 605 -15.21 -14.22 -27.61
C GLU A 605 -14.41 -15.46 -27.16
N VAL A 606 -14.74 -16.63 -27.70
CA VAL A 606 -14.00 -17.87 -27.41
C VAL A 606 -12.56 -17.79 -27.90
N ALA A 607 -12.34 -17.35 -29.15
CA ALA A 607 -11.00 -17.20 -29.71
C ALA A 607 -10.16 -16.22 -28.89
N ALA A 608 -10.74 -15.09 -28.47
CA ALA A 608 -10.08 -14.13 -27.59
C ALA A 608 -9.78 -14.73 -26.20
N SER A 609 -10.67 -15.55 -25.65
CA SER A 609 -10.48 -16.21 -24.35
C SER A 609 -9.33 -17.23 -24.38
N ILE A 610 -9.26 -18.03 -25.44
CA ILE A 610 -8.14 -18.96 -25.68
C ILE A 610 -6.83 -18.18 -25.79
N ALA A 611 -6.80 -17.14 -26.64
CA ALA A 611 -5.63 -16.29 -26.79
C ALA A 611 -5.20 -15.66 -25.45
N ARG A 612 -6.16 -15.22 -24.62
CA ARG A 612 -5.90 -14.66 -23.29
C ARG A 612 -5.24 -15.65 -22.33
N LEU A 613 -5.70 -16.91 -22.35
CA LEU A 613 -5.06 -17.98 -21.57
C LEU A 613 -3.62 -18.22 -22.03
N PHE A 614 -3.37 -18.27 -23.35
CA PHE A 614 -2.01 -18.36 -23.89
C PHE A 614 -1.14 -17.16 -23.48
N THR A 615 -1.67 -15.94 -23.50
CA THR A 615 -0.96 -14.73 -23.06
C THR A 615 -0.52 -14.87 -21.61
N TYR A 616 -1.42 -15.25 -20.70
CA TYR A 616 -1.08 -15.31 -19.28
C TYR A 616 -0.33 -16.58 -18.88
N ALA A 617 -0.47 -17.68 -19.63
CA ALA A 617 0.45 -18.81 -19.56
C ALA A 617 1.88 -18.35 -19.88
N ALA A 618 2.05 -17.53 -20.93
CA ALA A 618 3.37 -16.99 -21.29
C ALA A 618 3.94 -16.05 -20.21
N TRP A 619 3.10 -15.29 -19.50
CA TRP A 619 3.53 -14.39 -18.41
C TRP A 619 3.86 -15.10 -17.10
N ALA A 620 3.33 -16.30 -16.85
CA ALA A 620 3.40 -16.96 -15.55
C ALA A 620 4.83 -17.17 -15.02
N ASP A 621 5.82 -17.26 -15.91
CA ASP A 621 7.25 -17.35 -15.61
C ASP A 621 8.11 -16.22 -16.24
N LYS A 622 7.47 -15.11 -16.66
CA LYS A 622 8.13 -13.95 -17.28
C LYS A 622 7.76 -12.62 -16.61
N TRP A 623 7.04 -12.67 -15.50
CA TRP A 623 6.72 -11.51 -14.67
C TRP A 623 7.83 -11.23 -13.66
N ASP A 624 9.01 -10.95 -14.19
CA ASP A 624 10.23 -10.79 -13.40
C ASP A 624 10.15 -9.59 -12.44
N GLY A 625 10.80 -9.75 -11.29
CA GLY A 625 11.12 -8.64 -10.40
C GLY A 625 12.18 -7.72 -11.00
N ALA A 626 12.61 -6.74 -10.21
CA ALA A 626 13.71 -5.84 -10.57
C ALA A 626 14.83 -5.90 -9.54
N VAL A 627 16.04 -5.54 -9.97
CA VAL A 627 17.18 -5.28 -9.07
C VAL A 627 17.47 -3.80 -9.09
N HIS A 628 17.32 -3.14 -7.95
CA HIS A 628 17.62 -1.73 -7.79
C HIS A 628 19.03 -1.57 -7.20
N HIS A 629 19.87 -0.80 -7.89
CA HIS A 629 21.17 -0.37 -7.38
C HIS A 629 20.96 0.84 -6.46
N THR A 630 20.93 0.58 -5.16
CA THR A 630 20.82 1.62 -4.14
C THR A 630 22.22 2.07 -3.71
N PRO A 631 22.41 3.33 -3.26
CA PRO A 631 23.73 3.89 -2.94
C PRO A 631 24.32 3.35 -1.62
N ILE A 632 23.77 2.24 -1.10
CA ILE A 632 24.18 1.56 0.12
C ILE A 632 24.88 0.26 -0.31
N ARG A 633 25.84 -0.25 0.47
CA ARG A 633 26.53 -1.52 0.19
C ARG A 633 25.52 -2.68 0.11
N GLY A 634 25.05 -2.97 -1.09
CA GLY A 634 24.02 -3.97 -1.33
C GLY A 634 23.26 -3.72 -2.62
N VAL A 635 22.24 -4.55 -2.83
CA VAL A 635 21.21 -4.34 -3.85
C VAL A 635 19.84 -4.57 -3.22
N THR A 636 18.82 -4.00 -3.85
CA THR A 636 17.44 -4.22 -3.44
C THR A 636 16.72 -5.03 -4.51
N LEU A 637 16.29 -6.23 -4.15
CA LEU A 637 15.50 -7.12 -5.01
C LEU A 637 14.02 -6.76 -4.86
N ALA A 638 13.44 -6.11 -5.86
CA ALA A 638 12.01 -5.83 -5.96
C ALA A 638 11.28 -7.06 -6.54
N MET A 639 10.89 -7.98 -5.66
CA MET A 639 10.25 -9.24 -6.02
C MET A 639 8.75 -9.06 -6.19
N ASN A 640 8.18 -9.64 -7.25
CA ASN A 640 6.73 -9.74 -7.42
C ASN A 640 6.22 -10.97 -6.66
N GLU A 641 5.29 -10.77 -5.73
CA GLU A 641 4.62 -11.83 -4.97
C GLU A 641 3.12 -11.82 -5.26
N PRO A 642 2.41 -12.96 -5.19
CA PRO A 642 0.96 -12.97 -5.27
C PRO A 642 0.35 -12.18 -4.11
N VAL A 643 -0.80 -11.55 -4.36
CA VAL A 643 -1.63 -10.93 -3.33
C VAL A 643 -2.08 -11.97 -2.30
N GLY A 644 -2.47 -13.17 -2.75
CA GLY A 644 -2.93 -14.27 -1.91
C GLY A 644 -4.28 -14.82 -2.37
N VAL A 645 -5.29 -14.75 -1.51
CA VAL A 645 -6.69 -15.08 -1.84
C VAL A 645 -7.38 -13.87 -2.45
N LEU A 646 -7.76 -13.98 -3.71
CA LEU A 646 -8.37 -12.89 -4.47
C LEU A 646 -9.85 -13.16 -4.77
N GLY A 647 -10.74 -12.31 -4.25
CA GLY A 647 -12.14 -12.27 -4.64
C GLY A 647 -12.30 -11.54 -5.98
N ILE A 648 -13.12 -12.07 -6.89
CA ILE A 648 -13.39 -11.46 -8.19
C ILE A 648 -14.89 -11.48 -8.46
N ALA A 649 -15.50 -10.32 -8.66
CA ALA A 649 -16.84 -10.21 -9.23
C ALA A 649 -16.71 -9.73 -10.69
N ALA A 650 -16.96 -10.67 -11.61
CA ALA A 650 -16.77 -10.49 -13.05
C ALA A 650 -17.80 -9.52 -13.66
N PRO A 651 -17.46 -8.89 -14.81
CA PRO A 651 -18.42 -8.09 -15.57
C PRO A 651 -19.60 -8.94 -16.08
N ASP A 652 -20.70 -8.26 -16.42
CA ASP A 652 -21.86 -8.93 -17.02
C ASP A 652 -21.69 -9.15 -18.53
N ASP A 653 -20.96 -8.26 -19.21
CA ASP A 653 -20.56 -8.36 -20.60
C ASP A 653 -19.39 -9.33 -20.78
N PHE A 654 -19.34 -9.98 -21.95
CA PHE A 654 -18.34 -10.99 -22.28
C PHE A 654 -18.21 -12.07 -21.18
N PRO A 655 -19.27 -12.87 -20.94
CA PRO A 655 -19.35 -13.77 -19.79
C PRO A 655 -18.25 -14.84 -19.72
N LEU A 656 -17.62 -15.19 -20.85
CA LEU A 656 -16.43 -16.04 -20.88
C LEU A 656 -15.15 -15.21 -20.88
N LEU A 657 -15.01 -14.24 -21.80
CA LEU A 657 -13.75 -13.51 -21.97
C LEU A 657 -13.45 -12.58 -20.79
N GLY A 658 -14.44 -11.90 -20.23
CA GLY A 658 -14.29 -11.09 -19.01
C GLY A 658 -13.91 -11.96 -17.81
N PHE A 659 -14.54 -13.14 -17.66
CA PHE A 659 -14.16 -14.13 -16.65
C PHE A 659 -12.70 -14.58 -16.81
N VAL A 660 -12.31 -15.04 -17.99
CA VAL A 660 -10.94 -15.53 -18.28
C VAL A 660 -9.91 -14.41 -18.13
N SER A 661 -10.21 -13.20 -18.59
CA SER A 661 -9.30 -12.05 -18.53
C SER A 661 -9.02 -11.58 -17.10
N LEU A 662 -9.86 -11.95 -16.13
CA LEU A 662 -9.64 -11.68 -14.70
C LEU A 662 -9.00 -12.88 -13.99
N VAL A 663 -9.43 -14.11 -14.30
CA VAL A 663 -8.92 -15.31 -13.64
C VAL A 663 -7.49 -15.64 -14.06
N ALA A 664 -7.22 -15.68 -15.37
CA ALA A 664 -5.93 -16.10 -15.91
C ALA A 664 -4.74 -15.29 -15.38
N PRO A 665 -4.73 -13.94 -15.37
CA PRO A 665 -3.61 -13.19 -14.81
C PRO A 665 -3.43 -13.40 -13.31
N ALA A 666 -4.53 -13.54 -12.57
CA ALA A 666 -4.48 -13.74 -11.12
C ALA A 666 -3.79 -15.06 -10.77
N ILE A 667 -4.19 -16.16 -11.42
CA ILE A 667 -3.57 -17.46 -11.16
C ILE A 667 -2.16 -17.58 -11.77
N ALA A 668 -1.86 -16.86 -12.87
CA ALA A 668 -0.53 -16.87 -13.50
C ALA A 668 0.57 -16.40 -12.55
N VAL A 669 0.28 -15.39 -11.71
CA VAL A 669 1.23 -14.88 -10.70
C VAL A 669 1.11 -15.58 -9.35
N GLY A 670 0.28 -16.62 -9.24
CA GLY A 670 0.23 -17.50 -8.06
C GLY A 670 -0.89 -17.20 -7.05
N ASN A 671 -1.89 -16.38 -7.39
CA ASN A 671 -3.06 -16.21 -6.52
C ASN A 671 -4.01 -17.41 -6.61
N THR A 672 -4.78 -17.63 -5.56
CA THR A 672 -5.98 -18.47 -5.58
C THR A 672 -7.20 -17.56 -5.69
N VAL A 673 -8.20 -17.92 -6.48
CA VAL A 673 -9.32 -17.04 -6.80
C VAL A 673 -10.67 -17.60 -6.36
N ILE A 674 -11.55 -16.69 -5.93
CA ILE A 674 -12.97 -16.95 -5.69
C ILE A 674 -13.76 -16.00 -6.58
N VAL A 675 -14.40 -16.55 -7.59
CA VAL A 675 -14.97 -15.79 -8.70
C VAL A 675 -16.48 -15.89 -8.68
N VAL A 676 -17.14 -14.74 -8.69
CA VAL A 676 -18.55 -14.59 -8.99
C VAL A 676 -18.64 -14.23 -10.48
N PRO A 677 -19.11 -15.14 -11.35
CA PRO A 677 -19.18 -14.89 -12.79
C PRO A 677 -20.32 -13.91 -13.13
N SER A 678 -20.51 -13.62 -14.42
CA SER A 678 -21.66 -12.83 -14.92
C SER A 678 -22.97 -13.34 -14.32
N GLU A 679 -23.68 -12.48 -13.59
CA GLU A 679 -24.99 -12.82 -12.99
C GLU A 679 -26.07 -13.11 -14.05
N PRO A 680 -26.20 -12.33 -15.14
CA PRO A 680 -27.21 -12.61 -16.17
C PRO A 680 -26.80 -13.75 -17.11
N GLN A 681 -25.51 -14.02 -17.30
CA GLN A 681 -25.01 -15.02 -18.26
C GLN A 681 -23.98 -16.00 -17.64
N PRO A 682 -24.30 -16.71 -16.53
CA PRO A 682 -23.33 -17.53 -15.80
C PRO A 682 -23.00 -18.86 -16.50
N LEU A 683 -23.78 -19.25 -17.52
CA LEU A 683 -23.69 -20.59 -18.10
C LEU A 683 -22.32 -20.89 -18.74
N ALA A 684 -21.68 -19.88 -19.33
CA ALA A 684 -20.34 -20.04 -19.88
C ALA A 684 -19.32 -20.40 -18.79
N ALA A 685 -19.38 -19.75 -17.62
CA ALA A 685 -18.53 -20.08 -16.49
C ALA A 685 -18.85 -21.47 -15.91
N THR A 686 -20.13 -21.86 -15.85
CA THR A 686 -20.51 -23.20 -15.34
C THR A 686 -20.08 -24.34 -16.25
N GLU A 687 -20.07 -24.14 -17.57
CA GLU A 687 -19.54 -25.14 -18.50
C GLU A 687 -18.01 -25.23 -18.43
N PHE A 688 -17.36 -24.11 -18.10
CA PHE A 688 -15.92 -24.04 -17.90
C PHE A 688 -15.41 -24.94 -16.79
N TYR A 689 -16.25 -25.39 -15.84
CA TYR A 689 -15.82 -26.30 -14.75
C TYR A 689 -15.15 -27.56 -15.27
N THR A 690 -15.73 -28.14 -16.32
CA THR A 690 -15.18 -29.35 -16.94
C THR A 690 -13.88 -29.09 -17.72
N VAL A 691 -13.67 -27.86 -18.20
CA VAL A 691 -12.35 -27.43 -18.72
C VAL A 691 -11.35 -27.40 -17.57
N LEU A 692 -11.72 -26.84 -16.40
CA LEU A 692 -10.85 -26.81 -15.22
C LEU A 692 -10.48 -28.22 -14.74
N GLU A 693 -11.48 -29.10 -14.60
CA GLU A 693 -11.30 -30.50 -14.18
C GLU A 693 -10.39 -31.27 -15.16
N THR A 694 -10.54 -31.05 -16.46
CA THR A 694 -9.72 -31.73 -17.49
C THR A 694 -8.30 -31.15 -17.60
N SER A 695 -8.06 -29.97 -17.03
CA SER A 695 -6.78 -29.26 -17.12
C SER A 695 -5.89 -29.44 -15.89
N ASP A 696 -6.24 -30.38 -15.00
CA ASP A 696 -5.53 -30.67 -13.75
C ASP A 696 -5.31 -29.43 -12.87
N VAL A 697 -6.26 -28.49 -12.88
CA VAL A 697 -6.21 -27.31 -12.01
C VAL A 697 -6.28 -27.79 -10.56
N PRO A 698 -5.28 -27.49 -9.71
CA PRO A 698 -5.30 -27.96 -8.33
C PRO A 698 -6.53 -27.48 -7.56
N ASP A 699 -7.06 -28.35 -6.72
CA ASP A 699 -8.24 -28.07 -5.90
C ASP A 699 -8.09 -26.75 -5.14
N GLY A 700 -9.07 -25.86 -5.28
CA GLY A 700 -9.11 -24.58 -4.55
C GLY A 700 -8.36 -23.43 -5.24
N VAL A 701 -7.61 -23.66 -6.32
CA VAL A 701 -6.95 -22.57 -7.08
C VAL A 701 -7.97 -21.67 -7.77
N ILE A 702 -9.00 -22.26 -8.38
CA ILE A 702 -10.14 -21.54 -8.95
C ILE A 702 -11.41 -22.06 -8.30
N ASN A 703 -12.15 -21.16 -7.65
CA ASN A 703 -13.47 -21.45 -7.10
C ASN A 703 -14.49 -20.52 -7.76
N VAL A 704 -15.64 -21.05 -8.18
CA VAL A 704 -16.70 -20.30 -8.87
C VAL A 704 -18.00 -20.41 -8.10
N ILE A 705 -18.56 -19.25 -7.74
CA ILE A 705 -19.82 -19.12 -7.02
C ILE A 705 -20.81 -18.29 -7.84
N THR A 706 -21.81 -18.95 -8.42
CA THR A 706 -22.94 -18.27 -9.11
C THR A 706 -23.94 -17.72 -8.09
N GLY A 707 -24.64 -16.63 -8.44
CA GLY A 707 -25.68 -16.02 -7.60
C GLY A 707 -25.74 -14.50 -7.76
N GLY A 708 -26.44 -13.82 -6.86
CA GLY A 708 -26.49 -12.35 -6.84
C GLY A 708 -25.10 -11.71 -6.68
N LYS A 709 -24.61 -11.06 -7.73
CA LYS A 709 -23.21 -10.59 -7.82
C LYS A 709 -22.84 -9.63 -6.71
N ASP A 710 -23.65 -8.59 -6.52
CA ASP A 710 -23.37 -7.53 -5.54
C ASP A 710 -23.43 -8.06 -4.10
N ALA A 711 -24.34 -8.99 -3.83
CA ALA A 711 -24.47 -9.60 -2.51
C ALA A 711 -23.25 -10.47 -2.17
N LEU A 712 -22.82 -11.32 -3.10
CA LEU A 712 -21.64 -12.17 -2.92
C LEU A 712 -20.34 -11.33 -2.89
N ALA A 713 -20.23 -10.32 -3.74
CA ALA A 713 -19.10 -9.39 -3.76
C ALA A 713 -18.94 -8.66 -2.43
N LYS A 714 -20.05 -8.23 -1.82
CA LYS A 714 -20.03 -7.62 -0.49
C LYS A 714 -19.53 -8.61 0.56
N VAL A 715 -20.01 -9.86 0.54
CA VAL A 715 -19.55 -10.89 1.49
C VAL A 715 -18.04 -11.17 1.35
N LEU A 716 -17.53 -11.25 0.12
CA LEU A 716 -16.09 -11.38 -0.15
C LEU A 716 -15.30 -10.17 0.36
N ALA A 717 -15.82 -8.96 0.13
CA ALA A 717 -15.17 -7.74 0.59
C ALA A 717 -15.18 -7.57 2.12
N GLU A 718 -16.16 -8.15 2.83
CA GLU A 718 -16.23 -8.20 4.29
C GLU A 718 -15.40 -9.33 4.91
N HIS A 719 -14.90 -10.28 4.12
CA HIS A 719 -14.18 -11.45 4.64
C HIS A 719 -12.75 -11.07 5.05
N ASP A 720 -12.33 -11.41 6.27
CA ASP A 720 -11.00 -11.05 6.77
C ASP A 720 -9.88 -11.89 6.12
N ASP A 721 -10.16 -13.15 5.78
CA ASP A 721 -9.21 -14.04 5.06
C ASP A 721 -9.22 -13.91 3.53
N VAL A 722 -9.70 -12.79 3.00
CA VAL A 722 -9.56 -12.42 1.57
C VAL A 722 -8.58 -11.25 1.49
N ASP A 723 -7.50 -11.41 0.71
CA ASP A 723 -6.39 -10.46 0.66
C ASP A 723 -6.64 -9.30 -0.32
N GLY A 724 -7.49 -9.53 -1.33
CA GLY A 724 -7.88 -8.51 -2.31
C GLY A 724 -9.24 -8.77 -2.95
N MET A 725 -9.85 -7.72 -3.48
CA MET A 725 -11.15 -7.79 -4.17
C MET A 725 -11.14 -7.02 -5.48
N TRP A 726 -11.51 -7.70 -6.56
CA TRP A 726 -11.79 -7.09 -7.86
C TRP A 726 -13.29 -7.07 -8.11
N TYR A 727 -13.84 -5.92 -8.50
CA TYR A 727 -15.26 -5.77 -8.72
C TYR A 727 -15.55 -4.97 -9.99
N PHE A 728 -16.26 -5.61 -10.93
CA PHE A 728 -16.67 -5.03 -12.20
C PHE A 728 -18.20 -5.04 -12.28
N GLY A 729 -18.80 -3.89 -12.01
CA GLY A 729 -20.25 -3.79 -11.92
C GLY A 729 -20.74 -2.35 -11.73
N ASN A 730 -21.84 -2.19 -11.02
CA ASN A 730 -22.48 -0.89 -10.83
C ASN A 730 -21.83 -0.05 -9.71
N ALA A 731 -22.17 1.24 -9.66
CA ALA A 731 -21.64 2.20 -8.69
C ALA A 731 -21.97 1.87 -7.23
N ALA A 732 -23.15 1.29 -6.97
CA ALA A 732 -23.56 0.92 -5.62
C ALA A 732 -22.67 -0.22 -5.08
N GLY A 733 -22.38 -1.23 -5.91
CA GLY A 733 -21.48 -2.31 -5.55
C GLY A 733 -20.03 -1.87 -5.42
N VAL A 734 -19.52 -0.96 -6.27
CA VAL A 734 -18.19 -0.35 -6.08
C VAL A 734 -18.08 0.30 -4.70
N LYS A 735 -19.06 1.14 -4.35
CA LYS A 735 -19.10 1.79 -3.03
C LYS A 735 -19.18 0.77 -1.89
N ALA A 736 -19.99 -0.27 -2.03
CA ALA A 736 -20.15 -1.29 -1.00
C ALA A 736 -18.85 -2.10 -0.78
N VAL A 737 -18.18 -2.51 -1.85
CA VAL A 737 -16.91 -3.26 -1.81
C VAL A 737 -15.82 -2.40 -1.17
N GLU A 738 -15.65 -1.15 -1.60
CA GLU A 738 -14.64 -0.25 -1.05
C GLU A 738 -14.92 0.15 0.40
N LEU A 739 -16.19 0.24 0.80
CA LEU A 739 -16.56 0.49 2.19
C LEU A 739 -16.23 -0.71 3.09
N ALA A 740 -16.56 -1.91 2.63
CA ALA A 740 -16.29 -3.15 3.36
C ALA A 740 -14.79 -3.46 3.49
N SER A 741 -13.98 -3.12 2.47
CA SER A 741 -12.54 -3.38 2.49
C SER A 741 -11.78 -2.61 3.57
N ALA A 742 -12.37 -1.57 4.16
CA ALA A 742 -11.75 -0.80 5.25
C ALA A 742 -11.56 -1.61 6.55
N ALA A 743 -12.16 -2.80 6.70
CA ALA A 743 -12.02 -3.61 7.92
C ALA A 743 -10.58 -4.13 8.09
N ASN A 744 -10.11 -4.94 7.13
CA ASN A 744 -8.76 -5.53 7.10
C ASN A 744 -7.81 -4.82 6.11
N MET A 745 -8.24 -3.69 5.54
CA MET A 745 -7.49 -2.89 4.55
C MET A 745 -7.13 -3.64 3.25
N LYS A 746 -7.86 -4.71 2.90
CA LYS A 746 -7.63 -5.45 1.65
C LYS A 746 -7.62 -4.53 0.43
N ARG A 747 -6.78 -4.85 -0.55
CA ARG A 747 -6.70 -4.09 -1.81
C ARG A 747 -7.99 -4.23 -2.60
N THR A 748 -8.42 -3.14 -3.21
CA THR A 748 -9.60 -3.14 -4.09
C THR A 748 -9.26 -2.65 -5.48
N TRP A 749 -9.74 -3.36 -6.49
CA TRP A 749 -9.85 -2.87 -7.86
C TRP A 749 -11.32 -2.91 -8.26
N ALA A 750 -12.05 -1.85 -7.92
CA ALA A 750 -13.48 -1.74 -8.14
C ALA A 750 -13.75 -0.63 -9.17
N THR A 751 -14.49 -0.94 -10.23
CA THR A 751 -14.73 0.01 -11.32
C THR A 751 -16.16 -0.10 -11.87
N VAL A 752 -16.70 1.06 -12.24
CA VAL A 752 -17.95 1.21 -13.01
C VAL A 752 -17.68 1.37 -14.51
N ARG A 753 -16.42 1.56 -14.89
CA ARG A 753 -16.03 1.88 -16.27
C ARG A 753 -16.05 0.62 -17.10
N GLY A 754 -16.85 0.64 -18.17
CA GLY A 754 -16.80 -0.37 -19.21
C GLY A 754 -15.41 -0.46 -19.84
N ARG A 755 -15.01 -1.68 -20.16
CA ARG A 755 -13.73 -2.01 -20.78
C ARG A 755 -14.02 -2.74 -22.08
N ASP A 756 -13.32 -2.40 -23.15
CA ASP A 756 -13.36 -3.23 -24.36
C ASP A 756 -12.48 -4.46 -24.13
N TRP A 757 -13.10 -5.59 -23.82
CA TRP A 757 -12.40 -6.84 -23.55
C TRP A 757 -11.72 -7.42 -24.81
N LEU A 758 -12.10 -6.98 -26.01
CA LEU A 758 -11.48 -7.39 -27.26
C LEU A 758 -10.26 -6.55 -27.63
N ASP A 759 -10.16 -5.30 -27.15
CA ASP A 759 -8.96 -4.47 -27.31
C ASP A 759 -7.86 -4.94 -26.34
N PRO A 760 -6.72 -5.47 -26.80
CA PRO A 760 -5.66 -5.95 -25.91
C PRO A 760 -5.08 -4.89 -24.96
N ARG A 761 -5.18 -3.59 -25.32
CA ARG A 761 -4.73 -2.48 -24.44
C ARG A 761 -5.62 -2.32 -23.21
N GLN A 762 -6.84 -2.85 -23.30
CA GLN A 762 -7.85 -2.84 -22.28
C GLN A 762 -8.01 -4.25 -21.71
N GLY A 763 -8.35 -5.27 -22.48
CA GLY A 763 -8.64 -6.60 -21.95
C GLY A 763 -7.45 -7.43 -21.41
N GLU A 764 -6.19 -7.04 -21.63
CA GLU A 764 -5.01 -7.73 -21.07
C GLU A 764 -3.82 -6.82 -20.75
N GLY A 765 -2.71 -7.45 -20.35
CA GLY A 765 -1.41 -6.81 -20.21
C GLY A 765 -0.96 -6.67 -18.76
N ARG A 766 0.08 -5.85 -18.58
CA ARG A 766 0.79 -5.70 -17.30
C ARG A 766 -0.04 -5.06 -16.20
N GLU A 767 -1.14 -4.36 -16.53
CA GLU A 767 -2.04 -3.81 -15.51
C GLU A 767 -2.58 -4.92 -14.60
N PHE A 768 -3.12 -5.99 -15.19
CA PHE A 768 -3.70 -7.11 -14.45
C PHE A 768 -2.65 -7.81 -13.59
N LEU A 769 -1.42 -8.01 -14.11
CA LEU A 769 -0.32 -8.60 -13.35
C LEU A 769 0.06 -7.73 -12.14
N ARG A 770 0.14 -6.40 -12.29
CA ARG A 770 0.38 -5.46 -11.17
C ARG A 770 -0.77 -5.44 -10.16
N ARG A 771 -2.02 -5.57 -10.62
CA ARG A 771 -3.19 -5.67 -9.73
C ARG A 771 -3.22 -7.00 -8.97
N ALA A 772 -2.63 -8.04 -9.54
CA ALA A 772 -2.57 -9.39 -8.99
C ALA A 772 -1.29 -9.66 -8.17
N SER A 773 -0.36 -8.70 -8.13
CA SER A 773 0.92 -8.86 -7.42
C SER A 773 1.11 -7.77 -6.37
N GLU A 774 1.88 -8.10 -5.34
CA GLU A 774 2.56 -7.18 -4.43
C GLU A 774 4.04 -7.07 -4.83
N VAL A 775 4.66 -5.93 -4.54
CA VAL A 775 6.13 -5.82 -4.61
C VAL A 775 6.71 -5.95 -3.22
N LYS A 776 7.65 -6.88 -3.03
CA LYS A 776 8.50 -7.00 -1.84
C LYS A 776 9.90 -6.54 -2.17
N ASN A 777 10.44 -5.59 -1.41
CA ASN A 777 11.83 -5.19 -1.53
C ASN A 777 12.72 -5.91 -0.52
N ILE A 778 13.58 -6.80 -1.00
CA ILE A 778 14.54 -7.55 -0.18
C ILE A 778 15.92 -6.91 -0.36
N TRP A 779 16.44 -6.29 0.70
CA TRP A 779 17.76 -5.68 0.71
C TRP A 779 18.78 -6.72 1.16
N ILE A 780 19.79 -6.94 0.32
CA ILE A 780 20.83 -7.94 0.57
C ILE A 780 22.22 -7.33 0.43
N PRO A 781 23.20 -7.82 1.21
CA PRO A 781 24.60 -7.53 0.94
C PRO A 781 24.99 -7.97 -0.47
N TYR A 782 25.72 -7.12 -1.18
CA TYR A 782 26.25 -7.39 -2.51
C TYR A 782 27.54 -6.57 -2.66
N GLY A 783 28.63 -7.23 -3.02
CA GLY A 783 29.98 -6.64 -3.02
C GLY A 783 30.14 -5.48 -4.02
N GLU A 784 31.02 -4.54 -3.67
CA GLU A 784 31.51 -3.47 -4.57
C GLU A 784 32.40 -4.03 -5.68
#